data_AF-A0A1Y1M565-F1
#
_entry.id   AF-A0A1Y1M565-F1
#
_cell.length_a   1.000
_cell.length_b   1.000
_cell.length_c   1.000
_cell.angle_alpha   90.00
_cell.angle_beta   90.00
_cell.angle_gamma   90.00
#
_symmetry.space_group_name_H-M   'P 1'
#
loop_
_entity.id
_entity.type
_entity.pdbx_description
1 polymer ?
#
loop_
_entity_poly.entity_id
_entity_poly.type
_entity_poly.pdbx_seq_one_letter_code
_entity_poly.pdbx_strand_id
1 'polypeptide(L)'
;KKFLIYGTKVPHFPKESFIDMHALVEVKFHGNDLEEIEEGAFDNSPNLVELYLYNNNLTNLPKNLLKKLVLLETAYLSENSLSELDEDTFKGLSKLNVLHLGSNKLETLPVQIFNDQNSLTDLYLENNEIKDIPEGLLANAKSLKEVYLSMNKIQSLPRDLFKNTPDIEVIDLSDNQLGKLDDIFTGLSKLNRIILSRNQLTSIPDGIFSGLRNLSDLSLPGNEIDKITPGIFKGLSGLKNLELQLNNMTTIEPSSFDDLPSLTSLSLEKNKLASLPSGIFDKNVELESLYLSENHIEALEKGIFTNLPNLKRLDLDSNRIKNFESGTFKNLKQVKSLYICNNELQTLSPKMFEGLNSLTYFSISNNPIKSIHCDAFEDLSSLDSLTIEGVDLESFPSNCFSSLKNLSSFTIRNSKLNALKKGNFAGLNSLKTLYLTENHIKDVEVGAFEGLSELETLSLHKNHLSEIKADMFTGLANVDLLILSENKISSIDSDIFALIPHLRHLYLNSNNLHKFKGDEFTMIKNLTQLDLSRNAIESFPSDIFKTLTSLTTLTLDYNKLKTLEKGSIPVGHQLEFLSVVGNDIDDIKSGTFDDFESILNLDLSNNILKHINYDMFQGLRNMYSLNLEHNEISDLNPNVFDNLPELRQVRLAGNKLDDSVVEAITRKYPELDSFKRYIKPNLQ
;
A
#
# COMPACT_ATOMS: atom_id res chain seq x y z
N LYS A 1 -45.84 14.91 14.75
CA LYS A 1 -44.89 14.10 15.57
C LYS A 1 -43.47 14.20 15.05
N LYS A 2 -43.20 13.99 13.76
CA LYS A 2 -41.87 14.21 13.18
C LYS A 2 -41.95 15.21 12.03
N PHE A 3 -40.97 16.10 11.92
CA PHE A 3 -40.79 17.02 10.81
C PHE A 3 -39.42 16.76 10.20
N LEU A 4 -39.36 16.42 8.91
CA LEU A 4 -38.11 16.04 8.24
C LEU A 4 -38.02 16.77 6.90
N ILE A 5 -36.94 17.52 6.71
CA ILE A 5 -36.55 18.11 5.43
C ILE A 5 -35.04 17.92 5.29
N TYR A 6 -34.60 17.55 4.09
CA TYR A 6 -33.20 17.35 3.73
C TYR A 6 -32.97 17.78 2.29
N GLY A 7 -31.81 18.36 2.00
CA GLY A 7 -31.37 18.67 0.62
C GLY A 7 -32.24 19.68 -0.12
N THR A 8 -33.06 20.45 0.61
CA THR A 8 -33.97 21.46 0.06
C THR A 8 -33.58 22.82 0.58
N LYS A 9 -33.35 23.78 -0.30
CA LYS A 9 -32.98 25.14 0.08
C LYS A 9 -34.12 25.84 0.82
N VAL A 10 -33.95 26.03 2.12
CA VAL A 10 -34.91 26.71 3.00
C VAL A 10 -34.10 27.59 3.96
N PRO A 11 -33.81 28.84 3.56
CA PRO A 11 -32.84 29.68 4.26
C PRO A 11 -33.37 30.31 5.55
N HIS A 12 -34.68 30.32 5.78
CA HIS A 12 -35.30 31.04 6.90
C HIS A 12 -36.41 30.24 7.56
N PHE A 13 -36.40 30.21 8.89
CA PHE A 13 -37.51 29.73 9.73
C PHE A 13 -38.20 30.90 10.43
N PRO A 14 -39.37 31.36 9.94
CA PRO A 14 -40.15 32.36 10.65
C PRO A 14 -40.74 31.80 11.95
N LYS A 15 -41.10 32.68 12.88
CA LYS A 15 -41.67 32.33 14.19
C LYS A 15 -42.92 31.43 14.09
N GLU A 16 -43.67 31.58 13.00
CA GLU A 16 -44.93 30.86 12.78
C GLU A 16 -44.74 29.45 12.19
N SER A 17 -43.49 29.03 11.86
CA SER A 17 -43.19 27.77 11.17
C SER A 17 -43.81 26.53 11.82
N PHE A 18 -43.92 26.52 13.14
CA PHE A 18 -44.40 25.37 13.92
C PHE A 18 -45.62 25.72 14.80
N ILE A 19 -46.38 26.76 14.46
CA ILE A 19 -47.44 27.31 15.33
C ILE A 19 -48.52 26.28 15.73
N ASP A 20 -48.91 25.38 14.83
CA ASP A 20 -49.93 24.34 15.07
C ASP A 20 -49.33 22.95 15.34
N MET A 21 -48.02 22.86 15.62
CA MET A 21 -47.30 21.59 15.75
C MET A 21 -47.06 21.14 17.21
N HIS A 22 -48.04 21.29 18.11
CA HIS A 22 -47.91 20.95 19.53
C HIS A 22 -47.49 19.50 19.84
N ALA A 23 -47.77 18.56 18.94
CA ALA A 23 -47.41 17.15 19.07
C ALA A 23 -46.05 16.81 18.41
N LEU A 24 -45.23 17.80 18.06
CA LEU A 24 -43.90 17.61 17.48
C LEU A 24 -42.94 17.07 18.54
N VAL A 25 -42.21 16.01 18.18
CA VAL A 25 -41.28 15.25 19.03
C VAL A 25 -39.89 15.23 18.42
N GLU A 26 -39.79 15.32 17.09
CA GLU A 26 -38.52 15.26 16.36
C GLU A 26 -38.55 16.25 15.20
N VAL A 27 -37.50 17.05 15.09
CA VAL A 27 -37.22 17.95 13.96
C VAL A 27 -35.89 17.54 13.35
N LYS A 28 -35.90 17.08 12.10
CA LYS A 28 -34.71 16.82 11.29
C LYS A 28 -34.64 17.79 10.13
N PHE A 29 -33.69 18.72 10.22
CA PHE A 29 -33.51 19.77 9.25
C PHE A 29 -32.03 20.03 9.01
N HIS A 30 -31.46 19.29 8.07
CA HIS A 30 -30.03 19.31 7.81
C HIS A 30 -29.74 19.33 6.30
N GLY A 31 -28.64 19.96 5.90
CA GLY A 31 -28.29 20.14 4.49
C GLY A 31 -29.32 20.99 3.74
N ASN A 32 -29.81 22.07 4.37
CA ASN A 32 -30.93 22.87 3.86
C ASN A 32 -30.60 24.35 3.60
N ASP A 33 -29.32 24.73 3.67
CA ASP A 33 -28.86 26.12 3.58
C ASP A 33 -29.57 27.04 4.61
N LEU A 34 -29.94 26.54 5.79
CA LEU A 34 -30.60 27.37 6.81
C LEU A 34 -29.66 28.47 7.30
N GLU A 35 -30.04 29.73 7.12
CA GLU A 35 -29.23 30.89 7.50
C GLU A 35 -29.78 31.56 8.77
N GLU A 36 -31.10 31.59 8.94
CA GLU A 36 -31.78 32.29 10.03
C GLU A 36 -32.96 31.50 10.61
N ILE A 37 -33.14 31.58 11.93
CA ILE A 37 -34.32 31.13 12.65
C ILE A 37 -34.83 32.33 13.45
N GLU A 38 -36.12 32.65 13.43
CA GLU A 38 -36.66 33.71 14.28
C GLU A 38 -36.83 33.27 15.74
N GLU A 39 -36.66 34.20 16.67
CA GLU A 39 -36.93 33.96 18.09
C GLU A 39 -38.36 33.42 18.31
N GLY A 40 -38.45 32.29 19.01
CA GLY A 40 -39.70 31.62 19.32
C GLY A 40 -40.26 30.72 18.22
N ALA A 41 -39.50 30.42 17.15
CA ALA A 41 -39.94 29.47 16.11
C ALA A 41 -40.42 28.12 16.68
N PHE A 42 -39.82 27.64 17.78
CA PHE A 42 -40.20 26.38 18.43
C PHE A 42 -41.13 26.55 19.64
N ASP A 43 -41.64 27.75 19.94
CA ASP A 43 -42.40 28.04 21.16
C ASP A 43 -43.67 27.19 21.34
N ASN A 44 -44.27 26.76 20.22
CA ASN A 44 -45.48 25.97 20.19
C ASN A 44 -45.22 24.46 20.12
N SER A 45 -43.96 24.02 20.21
CA SER A 45 -43.54 22.61 20.12
C SER A 45 -42.89 22.11 21.43
N PRO A 46 -43.54 22.23 22.61
CA PRO A 46 -42.92 21.92 23.90
C PRO A 46 -42.60 20.43 24.12
N ASN A 47 -43.13 19.54 23.26
CA ASN A 47 -42.92 18.10 23.30
C ASN A 47 -41.69 17.62 22.49
N LEU A 48 -40.89 18.55 21.95
CA LEU A 48 -39.71 18.24 21.16
C LEU A 48 -38.65 17.55 22.04
N VAL A 49 -38.20 16.38 21.59
CA VAL A 49 -37.18 15.54 22.25
C VAL A 49 -35.88 15.56 21.46
N GLU A 50 -35.98 15.57 20.12
CA GLU A 50 -34.81 15.56 19.24
C GLU A 50 -34.85 16.73 18.25
N LEU A 51 -33.77 17.49 18.20
CA LEU A 51 -33.59 18.62 17.29
C LEU A 51 -32.30 18.45 16.49
N TYR A 52 -32.41 18.34 15.17
CA TYR A 52 -31.28 18.25 14.26
C TYR A 52 -31.29 19.44 13.30
N LEU A 53 -30.31 20.33 13.45
CA LEU A 53 -30.07 21.53 12.63
C LEU A 53 -28.67 21.53 11.99
N TYR A 54 -27.98 20.38 11.96
CA TYR A 54 -26.61 20.28 11.49
C TYR A 54 -26.48 20.48 9.97
N ASN A 55 -25.26 20.75 9.48
CA ASN A 55 -24.96 20.95 8.06
C ASN A 55 -25.86 22.04 7.44
N ASN A 56 -25.77 23.24 8.00
CA ASN A 56 -26.50 24.44 7.56
C ASN A 56 -25.58 25.66 7.66
N ASN A 57 -26.13 26.87 7.49
CA ASN A 57 -25.38 28.13 7.45
C ASN A 57 -25.69 29.05 8.65
N LEU A 58 -26.16 28.50 9.78
CA LEU A 58 -26.51 29.28 10.96
C LEU A 58 -25.27 29.99 11.52
N THR A 59 -25.35 31.30 11.74
CA THR A 59 -24.25 32.09 12.32
C THR A 59 -24.42 32.39 13.81
N ASN A 60 -25.66 32.34 14.30
CA ASN A 60 -26.01 32.48 15.70
C ASN A 60 -27.31 31.71 15.99
N LEU A 61 -27.62 31.54 17.28
CA LEU A 61 -28.92 31.09 17.73
C LEU A 61 -29.65 32.28 18.39
N PRO A 62 -30.92 32.56 18.03
CA PRO A 62 -31.71 33.57 18.69
C PRO A 62 -31.82 33.33 20.20
N LYS A 63 -31.89 34.42 20.95
CA LYS A 63 -32.19 34.38 22.38
C LYS A 63 -33.48 33.62 22.64
N ASN A 64 -33.48 32.82 23.71
CA ASN A 64 -34.61 31.99 24.13
C ASN A 64 -35.11 30.95 23.11
N LEU A 65 -34.45 30.71 21.97
CA LEU A 65 -34.94 29.80 20.93
C LEU A 65 -35.34 28.41 21.47
N LEU A 66 -34.53 27.87 22.39
CA LEU A 66 -34.72 26.54 22.95
C LEU A 66 -35.45 26.53 24.30
N LYS A 67 -35.74 27.70 24.89
CA LYS A 67 -36.15 27.86 26.30
C LYS A 67 -37.38 27.04 26.71
N LYS A 68 -38.32 26.80 25.80
CA LYS A 68 -39.56 26.04 26.08
C LYS A 68 -39.43 24.54 25.83
N LEU A 69 -38.29 24.07 25.31
CA LEU A 69 -38.07 22.68 24.91
C LEU A 69 -37.58 21.83 26.08
N VAL A 70 -38.26 21.89 27.23
CA VAL A 70 -37.84 21.24 28.49
C VAL A 70 -37.77 19.70 28.43
N LEU A 71 -38.27 19.11 27.35
CA LEU A 71 -38.19 17.68 27.07
C LEU A 71 -37.07 17.30 26.09
N LEU A 72 -36.28 18.27 25.62
CA LEU A 72 -35.20 18.04 24.66
C LEU A 72 -34.11 17.17 25.29
N GLU A 73 -33.85 16.03 24.66
CA GLU A 73 -32.82 15.07 25.05
C GLU A 73 -31.62 15.11 24.10
N THR A 74 -31.81 15.58 22.87
CA THR A 74 -30.76 15.56 21.85
C THR A 74 -30.82 16.78 20.96
N ALA A 75 -29.67 17.45 20.80
CA ALA A 75 -29.51 18.62 19.93
C ALA A 75 -28.27 18.47 19.05
N TYR A 76 -28.49 18.43 17.72
CA TYR A 76 -27.43 18.47 16.71
C TYR A 76 -27.36 19.84 16.06
N LEU A 77 -26.35 20.62 16.44
CA LEU A 77 -26.08 21.97 15.95
C LEU A 77 -24.72 22.05 15.22
N SER A 78 -24.09 20.91 14.96
CA SER A 78 -22.80 20.81 14.27
C SER A 78 -22.82 21.26 12.82
N GLU A 79 -21.65 21.45 12.21
CA GLU A 79 -21.51 21.79 10.78
C GLU A 79 -22.35 23.02 10.41
N ASN A 80 -22.18 24.09 11.19
CA ASN A 80 -22.78 25.40 10.96
C ASN A 80 -21.68 26.47 10.98
N SER A 81 -22.05 27.74 11.13
CA SER A 81 -21.11 28.86 11.27
C SER A 81 -21.31 29.61 12.60
N LEU A 82 -21.77 28.92 13.66
CA LEU A 82 -22.03 29.53 14.95
C LEU A 82 -20.73 30.11 15.53
N SER A 83 -20.68 31.43 15.75
CA SER A 83 -19.50 32.11 16.30
C SER A 83 -19.56 32.33 17.81
N GLU A 84 -20.76 32.38 18.37
CA GLU A 84 -21.00 32.58 19.80
C GLU A 84 -22.28 31.88 20.27
N LEU A 85 -22.38 31.67 21.58
CA LEU A 85 -23.58 31.20 22.26
C LEU A 85 -23.88 32.14 23.42
N ASP A 86 -25.13 32.55 23.58
CA ASP A 86 -25.58 33.29 24.76
C ASP A 86 -25.53 32.39 26.01
N GLU A 87 -25.22 32.95 27.18
CA GLU A 87 -25.11 32.21 28.46
C GLU A 87 -26.37 31.42 28.84
N ASP A 88 -27.54 31.86 28.37
CA ASP A 88 -28.84 31.27 28.65
C ASP A 88 -29.34 30.32 27.54
N THR A 89 -28.51 30.00 26.52
CA THR A 89 -28.94 29.22 25.33
C THR A 89 -29.59 27.88 25.69
N PHE A 90 -29.03 27.13 26.66
CA PHE A 90 -29.54 25.83 27.09
C PHE A 90 -30.22 25.87 28.46
N LYS A 91 -30.55 27.05 28.98
CA LYS A 91 -31.17 27.21 30.30
C LYS A 91 -32.49 26.44 30.40
N GLY A 92 -32.66 25.68 31.48
CA GLY A 92 -33.83 24.87 31.76
C GLY A 92 -33.90 23.52 31.00
N LEU A 93 -32.95 23.22 30.10
CA LEU A 93 -32.91 21.97 29.34
C LEU A 93 -32.26 20.83 30.14
N SER A 94 -32.86 20.49 31.28
CA SER A 94 -32.28 19.52 32.22
C SER A 94 -32.29 18.07 31.75
N LYS A 95 -33.06 17.75 30.70
CA LYS A 95 -33.09 16.43 30.06
C LYS A 95 -32.08 16.26 28.93
N LEU A 96 -31.38 17.34 28.54
CA LEU A 96 -30.45 17.29 27.42
C LEU A 96 -29.33 16.30 27.75
N ASN A 97 -29.24 15.26 26.93
CA ASN A 97 -28.37 14.11 27.11
C ASN A 97 -27.19 14.13 26.13
N VAL A 98 -27.47 14.50 24.88
CA VAL A 98 -26.48 14.53 23.80
C VAL A 98 -26.50 15.92 23.15
N LEU A 99 -25.34 16.56 23.09
CA LEU A 99 -25.17 17.88 22.49
C LEU A 99 -24.02 17.89 21.49
N HIS A 100 -24.35 18.14 20.23
CA HIS A 100 -23.38 18.31 19.16
C HIS A 100 -23.25 19.77 18.74
N LEU A 101 -22.07 20.35 18.95
CA LEU A 101 -21.68 21.71 18.58
C LEU A 101 -20.41 21.74 17.71
N GLY A 102 -19.88 20.58 17.33
CA GLY A 102 -18.66 20.48 16.55
C GLY A 102 -18.74 21.07 15.14
N SER A 103 -17.62 21.38 14.50
CA SER A 103 -17.57 21.99 13.17
C SER A 103 -18.35 23.31 13.09
N ASN A 104 -18.05 24.23 13.99
CA ASN A 104 -18.58 25.60 14.04
C ASN A 104 -17.42 26.61 14.14
N LYS A 105 -17.69 27.85 14.54
CA LYS A 105 -16.68 28.93 14.68
C LYS A 105 -16.60 29.46 16.11
N LEU A 106 -16.93 28.63 17.10
CA LEU A 106 -16.97 29.06 18.50
C LEU A 106 -15.55 29.36 18.99
N GLU A 107 -15.30 30.61 19.39
CA GLU A 107 -14.00 31.01 19.95
C GLU A 107 -13.93 30.84 21.49
N THR A 108 -15.08 30.94 22.15
CA THR A 108 -15.21 30.84 23.61
C THR A 108 -16.57 30.23 23.97
N LEU A 109 -16.70 29.75 25.20
CA LEU A 109 -17.97 29.28 25.77
C LEU A 109 -18.28 30.10 27.04
N PRO A 110 -19.53 30.55 27.25
CA PRO A 110 -19.92 31.15 28.52
C PRO A 110 -19.81 30.12 29.65
N VAL A 111 -19.27 30.53 30.81
CA VAL A 111 -19.08 29.63 31.96
C VAL A 111 -20.38 28.97 32.47
N GLN A 112 -21.51 29.66 32.34
CA GLN A 112 -22.82 29.21 32.85
C GLN A 112 -23.58 28.32 31.85
N ILE A 113 -23.06 28.11 30.63
CA ILE A 113 -23.82 27.54 29.49
C ILE A 113 -24.37 26.13 29.75
N PHE A 114 -23.76 25.37 30.69
CA PHE A 114 -24.14 24.00 31.05
C PHE A 114 -24.65 23.86 32.50
N ASN A 115 -25.11 24.94 33.13
CA ASN A 115 -25.52 24.91 34.54
C ASN A 115 -26.71 23.99 34.85
N ASP A 116 -27.64 23.84 33.92
CA ASP A 116 -28.85 23.05 34.12
C ASP A 116 -28.71 21.62 33.55
N GLN A 117 -27.63 21.34 32.82
CA GLN A 117 -27.38 20.14 32.02
C GLN A 117 -26.87 18.94 32.85
N ASN A 118 -27.56 18.63 33.95
CA ASN A 118 -27.18 17.54 34.85
C ASN A 118 -27.26 16.15 34.18
N SER A 119 -28.09 15.98 33.15
CA SER A 119 -28.26 14.73 32.40
C SER A 119 -27.37 14.60 31.17
N LEU A 120 -26.54 15.59 30.85
CA LEU A 120 -25.67 15.56 29.68
C LEU A 120 -24.64 14.43 29.84
N THR A 121 -24.62 13.49 28.90
CA THR A 121 -23.65 12.38 28.84
C THR A 121 -22.61 12.60 27.76
N ASP A 122 -23.00 13.14 26.60
CA ASP A 122 -22.11 13.29 25.44
C ASP A 122 -22.05 14.76 24.99
N LEU A 123 -20.84 15.32 24.99
CA LEU A 123 -20.57 16.70 24.57
C LEU A 123 -19.52 16.74 23.46
N TYR A 124 -19.95 17.20 22.28
CA TYR A 124 -19.13 17.32 21.08
C TYR A 124 -18.87 18.79 20.74
N LEU A 125 -17.63 19.22 20.84
CA LEU A 125 -17.13 20.59 20.59
C LEU A 125 -15.95 20.59 19.61
N GLU A 126 -15.68 19.46 18.95
CA GLU A 126 -14.56 19.30 18.03
C GLU A 126 -14.65 20.25 16.83
N ASN A 127 -13.49 20.57 16.22
CA ASN A 127 -13.43 21.41 15.02
C ASN A 127 -14.12 22.77 15.23
N ASN A 128 -13.68 23.51 16.24
CA ASN A 128 -14.09 24.88 16.53
C ASN A 128 -12.83 25.76 16.66
N GLU A 129 -12.98 26.99 17.15
CA GLU A 129 -11.89 27.96 17.29
C GLU A 129 -11.58 28.25 18.77
N ILE A 130 -11.92 27.32 19.67
CA ILE A 130 -11.89 27.52 21.12
C ILE A 130 -10.44 27.66 21.60
N LYS A 131 -10.13 28.79 22.24
CA LYS A 131 -8.78 29.09 22.77
C LYS A 131 -8.65 28.78 24.26
N ASP A 132 -9.69 29.11 25.02
CA ASP A 132 -9.71 29.00 26.47
C ASP A 132 -10.97 28.27 26.93
N ILE A 133 -10.80 27.35 27.90
CA ILE A 133 -11.91 26.70 28.60
C ILE A 133 -12.10 27.41 29.94
N PRO A 134 -13.28 28.01 30.22
CA PRO A 134 -13.49 28.71 31.48
C PRO A 134 -13.53 27.76 32.67
N GLU A 135 -13.04 28.22 33.82
CA GLU A 135 -13.12 27.49 35.08
C GLU A 135 -14.59 27.26 35.47
N GLY A 136 -14.94 26.01 35.76
CA GLY A 136 -16.31 25.64 36.15
C GLY A 136 -17.27 25.35 34.99
N LEU A 137 -16.82 25.36 33.74
CA LEU A 137 -17.66 25.06 32.56
C LEU A 137 -18.52 23.79 32.73
N LEU A 138 -17.94 22.73 33.28
CA LEU A 138 -18.57 21.42 33.45
C LEU A 138 -19.02 21.13 34.89
N ALA A 139 -19.07 22.15 35.77
CA ALA A 139 -19.29 21.93 37.20
C ALA A 139 -20.61 21.24 37.54
N ASN A 140 -21.63 21.35 36.67
CA ASN A 140 -22.97 20.78 36.85
C ASN A 140 -23.29 19.63 35.88
N ALA A 141 -22.42 19.29 34.93
CA ALA A 141 -22.63 18.21 33.96
C ALA A 141 -22.31 16.82 34.58
N LYS A 142 -22.99 16.46 35.67
CA LYS A 142 -22.59 15.33 36.54
C LYS A 142 -22.68 13.95 35.88
N SER A 143 -23.49 13.80 34.83
CA SER A 143 -23.66 12.55 34.08
C SER A 143 -22.73 12.42 32.87
N LEU A 144 -21.80 13.36 32.69
CA LEU A 144 -20.93 13.39 31.51
C LEU A 144 -20.04 12.15 31.44
N LYS A 145 -20.05 11.52 30.26
CA LYS A 145 -19.32 10.30 29.92
C LYS A 145 -18.29 10.56 28.83
N GLU A 146 -18.64 11.36 27.83
CA GLU A 146 -17.76 11.63 26.69
C GLU A 146 -17.64 13.12 26.43
N VAL A 147 -16.39 13.57 26.23
CA VAL A 147 -16.09 14.96 25.89
C VAL A 147 -15.11 14.99 24.72
N TYR A 148 -15.54 15.59 23.62
CA TYR A 148 -14.74 15.77 22.41
C TYR A 148 -14.44 17.26 22.22
N LEU A 149 -13.17 17.63 22.32
CA LEU A 149 -12.64 18.99 22.19
C LEU A 149 -11.54 19.06 21.11
N SER A 150 -11.45 18.04 20.26
CA SER A 150 -10.39 17.94 19.26
C SER A 150 -10.47 19.03 18.19
N MET A 151 -9.37 19.28 17.48
CA MET A 151 -9.31 20.28 16.40
C MET A 151 -9.78 21.67 16.87
N ASN A 152 -9.20 22.17 17.96
CA ASN A 152 -9.45 23.51 18.49
C ASN A 152 -8.11 24.25 18.65
N LYS A 153 -8.10 25.37 19.38
CA LYS A 153 -6.90 26.19 19.65
C LYS A 153 -6.57 26.23 21.14
N ILE A 154 -6.93 25.19 21.89
CA ILE A 154 -6.83 25.16 23.35
C ILE A 154 -5.36 25.09 23.76
N GLN A 155 -4.91 26.07 24.56
CA GLN A 155 -3.51 26.14 25.03
C GLN A 155 -3.32 25.56 26.43
N SER A 156 -4.37 25.59 27.26
CA SER A 156 -4.35 25.04 28.62
C SER A 156 -5.75 24.65 29.08
N LEU A 157 -5.83 23.80 30.10
CA LEU A 157 -7.07 23.37 30.72
C LEU A 157 -7.09 23.80 32.20
N PRO A 158 -8.24 24.29 32.73
CA PRO A 158 -8.38 24.53 34.17
C PRO A 158 -8.25 23.23 34.96
N ARG A 159 -7.40 23.19 35.99
CA ARG A 159 -7.11 21.97 36.79
C ARG A 159 -8.34 21.23 37.32
N ASP A 160 -9.41 21.95 37.61
CA ASP A 160 -10.64 21.42 38.23
C ASP A 160 -11.74 21.13 37.18
N LEU A 161 -11.45 21.19 35.86
CA LEU A 161 -12.44 21.06 34.79
C LEU A 161 -13.31 19.80 34.89
N PHE A 162 -12.70 18.64 35.16
CA PHE A 162 -13.41 17.35 35.23
C PHE A 162 -13.71 16.86 36.66
N LYS A 163 -13.45 17.69 37.67
CA LYS A 163 -13.57 17.29 39.09
C LYS A 163 -14.96 16.82 39.49
N ASN A 164 -16.00 17.38 38.87
CA ASN A 164 -17.40 17.09 39.17
C ASN A 164 -18.05 16.12 38.16
N THR A 165 -17.24 15.52 37.27
CA THR A 165 -17.69 14.60 36.21
C THR A 165 -16.99 13.25 36.36
N PRO A 166 -17.20 12.51 37.48
CA PRO A 166 -16.45 11.29 37.80
C PRO A 166 -16.77 10.11 36.89
N ASP A 167 -17.84 10.22 36.10
CA ASP A 167 -18.33 9.17 35.22
C ASP A 167 -17.77 9.25 33.80
N ILE A 168 -16.86 10.18 33.51
CA ILE A 168 -16.21 10.29 32.19
C ILE A 168 -15.47 9.00 31.84
N GLU A 169 -15.74 8.49 30.64
CA GLU A 169 -15.17 7.31 30.01
C GLU A 169 -14.21 7.71 28.86
N VAL A 170 -14.49 8.81 28.15
CA VAL A 170 -13.68 9.26 26.99
C VAL A 170 -13.38 10.76 27.05
N ILE A 171 -12.12 11.11 26.85
CA ILE A 171 -11.67 12.50 26.63
C ILE A 171 -10.85 12.55 25.33
N ASP A 172 -11.29 13.37 24.38
CA ASP A 172 -10.51 13.71 23.18
C ASP A 172 -10.11 15.18 23.17
N LEU A 173 -8.82 15.43 23.23
CA LEU A 173 -8.17 16.74 23.21
C LEU A 173 -7.15 16.83 22.05
N SER A 174 -7.26 15.94 21.05
CA SER A 174 -6.31 15.93 19.92
C SER A 174 -6.37 17.19 19.07
N ASP A 175 -5.31 17.48 18.31
CA ASP A 175 -5.25 18.66 17.42
C ASP A 175 -5.55 19.97 18.17
N ASN A 176 -4.81 20.21 19.24
CA ASN A 176 -4.87 21.43 20.02
C ASN A 176 -3.46 22.01 20.22
N GLN A 177 -3.32 22.99 21.12
CA GLN A 177 -2.06 23.69 21.37
C GLN A 177 -1.61 23.49 22.83
N LEU A 178 -1.96 22.36 23.44
CA LEU A 178 -1.63 22.07 24.84
C LEU A 178 -0.11 21.93 25.00
N GLY A 179 0.50 22.86 25.74
CA GLY A 179 1.94 22.80 26.05
C GLY A 179 2.28 21.99 27.30
N LYS A 180 1.31 21.80 28.20
CA LYS A 180 1.45 21.06 29.46
C LYS A 180 0.10 20.51 29.93
N LEU A 181 0.16 19.56 30.86
CA LEU A 181 -1.00 19.03 31.58
C LEU A 181 -0.79 19.22 33.09
N ASP A 182 -1.84 19.59 33.83
CA ASP A 182 -1.79 19.80 35.28
C ASP A 182 -2.94 19.01 35.95
N ASP A 183 -2.66 17.95 36.72
CA ASP A 183 -3.57 17.14 37.60
C ASP A 183 -5.05 16.93 37.16
N ILE A 184 -5.31 17.00 35.86
CA ILE A 184 -6.65 17.19 35.27
C ILE A 184 -7.52 15.93 35.29
N PHE A 185 -6.91 14.75 35.42
CA PHE A 185 -7.61 13.46 35.37
C PHE A 185 -7.87 12.86 36.77
N THR A 186 -7.55 13.59 37.83
CA THR A 186 -7.70 13.11 39.21
C THR A 186 -9.14 12.72 39.51
N GLY A 187 -9.37 11.48 39.93
CA GLY A 187 -10.70 10.97 40.33
C GLY A 187 -11.54 10.37 39.19
N LEU A 188 -11.07 10.40 37.94
CA LEU A 188 -11.79 9.85 36.78
C LEU A 188 -11.63 8.32 36.65
N SER A 189 -12.06 7.58 37.67
CA SER A 189 -11.84 6.13 37.74
C SER A 189 -12.52 5.30 36.65
N LYS A 190 -13.52 5.87 35.93
CA LYS A 190 -14.20 5.23 34.80
C LYS A 190 -13.53 5.49 33.45
N LEU A 191 -12.55 6.38 33.40
CA LEU A 191 -11.89 6.80 32.17
C LEU A 191 -11.26 5.58 31.48
N ASN A 192 -11.67 5.35 30.24
CA ASN A 192 -11.25 4.24 29.40
C ASN A 192 -10.30 4.70 28.30
N ARG A 193 -10.50 5.90 27.74
CA ARG A 193 -9.73 6.42 26.62
C ARG A 193 -9.35 7.88 26.79
N ILE A 194 -8.07 8.20 26.60
CA ILE A 194 -7.54 9.56 26.52
C ILE A 194 -6.83 9.75 25.18
N ILE A 195 -7.22 10.77 24.43
CA ILE A 195 -6.59 11.15 23.17
C ILE A 195 -6.00 12.55 23.31
N LEU A 196 -4.67 12.64 23.22
CA LEU A 196 -3.86 13.86 23.34
C LEU A 196 -2.94 14.06 22.12
N SER A 197 -3.22 13.36 21.03
CA SER A 197 -2.41 13.43 19.81
C SER A 197 -2.36 14.84 19.21
N ARG A 198 -1.27 15.17 18.50
CA ARG A 198 -1.11 16.45 17.78
C ARG A 198 -1.32 17.67 18.70
N ASN A 199 -0.55 17.73 19.77
CA ASN A 199 -0.45 18.86 20.71
C ASN A 199 1.01 19.33 20.80
N GLN A 200 1.34 20.18 21.77
CA GLN A 200 2.68 20.76 21.98
C GLN A 200 3.29 20.28 23.31
N LEU A 201 2.90 19.10 23.78
CA LEU A 201 3.34 18.58 25.08
C LEU A 201 4.83 18.25 25.02
N THR A 202 5.62 18.94 25.84
CA THR A 202 7.07 18.71 25.95
C THR A 202 7.42 17.66 27.00
N SER A 203 6.54 17.43 27.97
CA SER A 203 6.68 16.42 29.02
C SER A 203 5.32 16.01 29.55
N ILE A 204 5.27 14.85 30.21
CA ILE A 204 4.09 14.37 30.95
C ILE A 204 4.45 14.33 32.43
N PRO A 205 3.66 14.96 33.33
CA PRO A 205 3.95 14.92 34.76
C PRO A 205 3.83 13.52 35.35
N ASP A 206 4.73 13.19 36.27
CA ASP A 206 4.64 11.94 37.04
C ASP A 206 3.31 11.86 37.79
N GLY A 207 2.65 10.71 37.69
CA GLY A 207 1.44 10.41 38.43
C GLY A 207 0.18 11.08 37.89
N ILE A 208 0.21 11.80 36.77
CA ILE A 208 -0.97 12.47 36.20
C ILE A 208 -2.11 11.48 35.86
N PHE A 209 -1.76 10.22 35.58
CA PHE A 209 -2.71 9.14 35.29
C PHE A 209 -2.99 8.24 36.50
N SER A 210 -2.56 8.63 37.70
CA SER A 210 -2.71 7.80 38.90
C SER A 210 -4.17 7.52 39.21
N GLY A 211 -4.49 6.23 39.41
CA GLY A 211 -5.83 5.78 39.77
C GLY A 211 -6.77 5.50 38.59
N LEU A 212 -6.33 5.74 37.35
CA LEU A 212 -7.10 5.43 36.14
C LEU A 212 -7.01 3.94 35.77
N ARG A 213 -7.47 3.06 36.67
CA ARG A 213 -7.34 1.59 36.51
C ARG A 213 -8.09 1.01 35.32
N ASN A 214 -9.12 1.72 34.83
CA ASN A 214 -9.92 1.31 33.68
C ASN A 214 -9.41 1.86 32.35
N LEU A 215 -8.36 2.72 32.37
CA LEU A 215 -7.79 3.29 31.17
C LEU A 215 -7.21 2.16 30.33
N SER A 216 -7.74 1.97 29.14
CA SER A 216 -7.37 0.94 28.17
C SER A 216 -6.51 1.54 27.06
N ASP A 217 -6.79 2.80 26.68
CA ASP A 217 -6.23 3.43 25.49
C ASP A 217 -5.69 4.83 25.81
N LEU A 218 -4.39 5.03 25.61
CA LEU A 218 -3.72 6.31 25.79
C LEU A 218 -2.95 6.68 24.53
N SER A 219 -3.39 7.76 23.87
CA SER A 219 -2.80 8.25 22.63
C SER A 219 -2.12 9.60 22.82
N LEU A 220 -0.80 9.64 22.64
CA LEU A 220 0.07 10.83 22.73
C LEU A 220 0.90 11.14 21.46
N PRO A 221 0.58 10.65 20.24
CA PRO A 221 1.45 10.84 19.09
C PRO A 221 1.44 12.26 18.54
N GLY A 222 2.53 12.71 17.95
CA GLY A 222 2.62 14.06 17.37
C GLY A 222 2.72 15.15 18.44
N ASN A 223 3.48 14.90 19.50
CA ASN A 223 3.81 15.88 20.54
C ASN A 223 5.33 16.17 20.51
N GLU A 224 5.84 16.88 21.51
CA GLU A 224 7.26 17.23 21.63
C GLU A 224 7.94 16.55 22.83
N ILE A 225 7.41 15.40 23.28
CA ILE A 225 7.90 14.68 24.47
C ILE A 225 9.31 14.16 24.22
N ASP A 226 10.26 14.51 25.08
CA ASP A 226 11.68 14.15 24.92
C ASP A 226 12.14 13.00 25.83
N LYS A 227 11.39 12.70 26.89
CA LYS A 227 11.73 11.69 27.91
C LYS A 227 10.51 11.02 28.52
N ILE A 228 10.66 9.73 28.87
CA ILE A 228 9.72 8.97 29.71
C ILE A 228 10.39 8.56 31.03
N THR A 229 9.67 8.74 32.13
CA THR A 229 10.05 8.39 33.50
C THR A 229 9.12 7.31 34.09
N PRO A 230 9.52 6.58 35.14
CA PRO A 230 8.68 5.56 35.79
C PRO A 230 7.42 6.09 36.47
N GLY A 231 7.37 7.39 36.76
CA GLY A 231 6.20 7.99 37.40
C GLY A 231 5.04 8.28 36.46
N ILE A 232 5.29 8.47 35.15
CA ILE A 232 4.24 8.90 34.19
C ILE A 232 3.08 7.91 34.15
N PHE A 233 3.37 6.62 33.96
CA PHE A 233 2.36 5.58 33.76
C PHE A 233 1.98 4.83 35.04
N LYS A 234 2.32 5.39 36.19
CA LYS A 234 2.15 4.73 37.48
C LYS A 234 0.70 4.31 37.74
N GLY A 235 0.52 3.01 38.02
CA GLY A 235 -0.78 2.43 38.37
C GLY A 235 -1.76 2.19 37.23
N LEU A 236 -1.33 2.28 35.96
CA LEU A 236 -2.15 2.02 34.77
C LEU A 236 -2.31 0.53 34.46
N SER A 237 -2.83 -0.24 35.42
CA SER A 237 -2.93 -1.70 35.34
C SER A 237 -3.82 -2.23 34.22
N GLY A 238 -4.76 -1.42 33.72
CA GLY A 238 -5.73 -1.78 32.67
C GLY A 238 -5.30 -1.38 31.26
N LEU A 239 -4.18 -0.65 31.10
CA LEU A 239 -3.79 -0.09 29.82
C LEU A 239 -3.37 -1.18 28.85
N LYS A 240 -3.98 -1.17 27.66
CA LYS A 240 -3.77 -2.15 26.58
C LYS A 240 -3.01 -1.55 25.41
N ASN A 241 -3.28 -0.28 25.09
CA ASN A 241 -2.72 0.41 23.94
C ASN A 241 -2.06 1.72 24.39
N LEU A 242 -0.77 1.85 24.12
CA LEU A 242 0.01 3.06 24.38
C LEU A 242 0.68 3.54 23.10
N GLU A 243 0.28 4.71 22.63
CA GLU A 243 0.81 5.33 21.41
C GLU A 243 1.65 6.55 21.75
N LEU A 244 2.94 6.49 21.45
CA LEU A 244 3.94 7.53 21.72
C LEU A 244 4.72 7.92 20.45
N GLN A 245 4.27 7.48 19.26
CA GLN A 245 4.97 7.76 18.00
C GLN A 245 5.01 9.24 17.65
N LEU A 246 5.93 9.65 16.77
CA LEU A 246 6.04 11.06 16.32
C LEU A 246 6.26 12.02 17.51
N ASN A 247 7.22 11.71 18.38
CA ASN A 247 7.66 12.57 19.48
C ASN A 247 9.16 12.89 19.33
N ASN A 248 9.74 13.60 20.30
CA ASN A 248 11.16 13.96 20.30
C ASN A 248 11.99 13.07 21.23
N MET A 249 11.50 11.87 21.55
CA MET A 249 12.02 11.07 22.66
C MET A 249 13.45 10.60 22.40
N THR A 250 14.37 10.94 23.29
CA THR A 250 15.78 10.51 23.23
C THR A 250 16.12 9.45 24.28
N THR A 251 15.39 9.44 25.39
CA THR A 251 15.65 8.57 26.54
C THR A 251 14.34 8.02 27.13
N ILE A 252 14.32 6.73 27.40
CA ILE A 252 13.34 6.08 28.29
C ILE A 252 14.11 5.66 29.54
N GLU A 253 13.63 6.02 30.73
CA GLU A 253 14.27 5.57 31.97
C GLU A 253 13.94 4.10 32.30
N PRO A 254 14.82 3.38 33.01
CA PRO A 254 14.53 2.01 33.47
C PRO A 254 13.21 1.93 34.24
N SER A 255 12.49 0.81 34.12
CA SER A 255 11.19 0.57 34.78
C SER A 255 10.03 1.48 34.33
N SER A 256 10.18 2.25 33.24
CA SER A 256 9.13 3.15 32.77
C SER A 256 7.81 2.48 32.40
N PHE A 257 7.82 1.19 32.06
CA PHE A 257 6.64 0.42 31.68
C PHE A 257 6.24 -0.67 32.68
N ASP A 258 6.84 -0.69 33.88
CA ASP A 258 6.65 -1.78 34.87
C ASP A 258 5.20 -1.88 35.38
N ASP A 259 4.49 -0.74 35.46
CA ASP A 259 3.10 -0.65 35.93
C ASP A 259 2.06 -0.88 34.81
N LEU A 260 2.47 -1.42 33.65
CA LEU A 260 1.63 -1.71 32.49
C LEU A 260 1.49 -3.22 32.19
N PRO A 261 0.99 -4.05 33.13
CA PRO A 261 0.95 -5.51 32.97
C PRO A 261 -0.04 -6.00 31.91
N SER A 262 -1.06 -5.20 31.56
CA SER A 262 -2.07 -5.55 30.55
C SER A 262 -1.74 -5.03 29.14
N LEU A 263 -0.55 -4.45 28.95
CA LEU A 263 -0.17 -3.78 27.70
C LEU A 263 -0.05 -4.80 26.57
N THR A 264 -0.84 -4.62 25.51
CA THR A 264 -0.87 -5.49 24.32
C THR A 264 -0.21 -4.84 23.11
N SER A 265 -0.21 -3.51 23.04
CA SER A 265 0.38 -2.75 21.93
C SER A 265 1.13 -1.54 22.46
N LEU A 266 2.40 -1.42 22.06
CA LEU A 266 3.26 -0.28 22.37
C LEU A 266 3.89 0.27 21.09
N SER A 267 3.62 1.53 20.80
CA SER A 267 4.21 2.24 19.67
C SER A 267 5.13 3.36 20.14
N LEU A 268 6.41 3.26 19.76
CA LEU A 268 7.48 4.22 20.00
C LEU A 268 8.10 4.70 18.68
N GLU A 269 7.42 4.46 17.55
CA GLU A 269 7.92 4.78 16.21
C GLU A 269 8.23 6.27 16.02
N LYS A 270 9.13 6.62 15.09
CA LYS A 270 9.39 8.03 14.72
C LYS A 270 9.74 8.90 15.93
N ASN A 271 10.66 8.38 16.76
CA ASN A 271 11.28 9.10 17.87
C ASN A 271 12.79 9.23 17.59
N LYS A 272 13.58 9.55 18.61
CA LYS A 272 15.03 9.75 18.49
C LYS A 272 15.81 8.79 19.41
N LEU A 273 15.23 7.64 19.75
CA LEU A 273 15.83 6.68 20.69
C LEU A 273 17.11 6.08 20.10
N ALA A 274 18.23 6.23 20.80
CA ALA A 274 19.51 5.64 20.42
C ALA A 274 19.75 4.24 21.04
N SER A 275 19.07 3.96 22.14
CA SER A 275 19.12 2.68 22.85
C SER A 275 17.85 2.50 23.71
N LEU A 276 17.67 1.29 24.23
CA LEU A 276 16.63 0.93 25.19
C LEU A 276 17.28 0.45 26.49
N PRO A 277 16.73 0.77 27.68
CA PRO A 277 17.24 0.24 28.94
C PRO A 277 17.09 -1.28 29.03
N SER A 278 18.03 -1.93 29.74
CA SER A 278 17.93 -3.35 30.09
C SER A 278 16.62 -3.64 30.82
N GLY A 279 15.94 -4.73 30.43
CA GLY A 279 14.72 -5.20 31.08
C GLY A 279 13.50 -4.28 30.96
N ILE A 280 13.52 -3.26 30.09
CA ILE A 280 12.44 -2.26 29.98
C ILE A 280 11.05 -2.86 29.68
N PHE A 281 10.99 -4.08 29.15
CA PHE A 281 9.75 -4.78 28.82
C PHE A 281 9.44 -5.99 29.73
N ASP A 282 10.18 -6.18 30.82
CA ASP A 282 10.11 -7.41 31.65
C ASP A 282 8.75 -7.65 32.31
N LYS A 283 7.94 -6.60 32.49
CA LYS A 283 6.61 -6.68 33.11
C LYS A 283 5.47 -6.74 32.09
N ASN A 284 5.73 -6.52 30.81
CA ASN A 284 4.71 -6.41 29.77
C ASN A 284 4.47 -7.76 29.07
N VAL A 285 4.14 -8.78 29.86
CA VAL A 285 4.05 -10.19 29.38
C VAL A 285 2.92 -10.43 28.37
N GLU A 286 1.90 -9.56 28.35
CA GLU A 286 0.78 -9.59 27.41
C GLU A 286 1.07 -8.87 26.08
N LEU A 287 2.26 -8.30 25.90
CA LEU A 287 2.59 -7.52 24.71
C LEU A 287 2.57 -8.39 23.45
N GLU A 288 1.73 -8.01 22.49
CA GLU A 288 1.56 -8.69 21.21
C GLU A 288 2.22 -7.94 20.06
N SER A 289 2.26 -6.60 20.14
CA SER A 289 2.84 -5.73 19.11
C SER A 289 3.75 -4.69 19.71
N LEU A 290 5.00 -4.63 19.22
CA LEU A 290 5.99 -3.65 19.62
C LEU A 290 6.53 -2.95 18.37
N TYR A 291 6.36 -1.63 18.33
CA TYR A 291 6.81 -0.80 17.21
C TYR A 291 7.90 0.17 17.64
N LEU A 292 9.07 0.02 17.04
CA LEU A 292 10.30 0.78 17.32
C LEU A 292 10.90 1.38 16.04
N SER A 293 10.16 1.36 14.93
CA SER A 293 10.64 1.82 13.63
C SER A 293 11.00 3.31 13.63
N GLU A 294 11.83 3.73 12.67
CA GLU A 294 12.20 5.14 12.47
C GLU A 294 12.75 5.81 13.75
N ASN A 295 13.66 5.11 14.42
CA ASN A 295 14.43 5.62 15.56
C ASN A 295 15.94 5.64 15.21
N HIS A 296 16.80 5.83 16.21
CA HIS A 296 18.26 5.83 16.04
C HIS A 296 18.94 4.66 16.76
N ILE A 297 18.22 3.55 16.96
CA ILE A 297 18.71 2.43 17.78
C ILE A 297 19.92 1.81 17.10
N GLU A 298 21.07 1.79 17.78
CA GLU A 298 22.31 1.23 17.23
C GLU A 298 22.55 -0.24 17.61
N ALA A 299 22.04 -0.64 18.78
CA ALA A 299 22.17 -1.99 19.31
C ALA A 299 21.01 -2.30 20.27
N LEU A 300 20.68 -3.59 20.36
CA LEU A 300 19.74 -4.13 21.33
C LEU A 300 20.51 -5.02 22.30
N GLU A 301 20.28 -4.85 23.59
CA GLU A 301 20.89 -5.72 24.61
C GLU A 301 20.37 -7.15 24.48
N LYS A 302 21.25 -8.11 24.74
CA LYS A 302 20.88 -9.52 24.84
C LYS A 302 19.77 -9.71 25.87
N GLY A 303 18.66 -10.28 25.41
CA GLY A 303 17.53 -10.61 26.29
C GLY A 303 16.53 -9.47 26.52
N ILE A 304 16.64 -8.36 25.78
CA ILE A 304 15.64 -7.26 25.82
C ILE A 304 14.20 -7.74 25.59
N PHE A 305 14.02 -8.86 24.87
CA PHE A 305 12.72 -9.47 24.58
C PHE A 305 12.44 -10.77 25.35
N THR A 306 13.23 -11.10 26.38
CA THR A 306 13.17 -12.40 27.08
C THR A 306 11.78 -12.73 27.60
N ASN A 307 11.06 -11.73 28.12
CA ASN A 307 9.78 -11.89 28.79
C ASN A 307 8.56 -11.50 27.93
N LEU A 308 8.68 -11.62 26.60
CA LEU A 308 7.60 -11.31 25.65
C LEU A 308 7.08 -12.56 24.91
N PRO A 309 6.46 -13.54 25.62
CA PRO A 309 6.07 -14.82 25.03
C PRO A 309 4.90 -14.72 24.02
N ASN A 310 4.12 -13.64 24.09
CA ASN A 310 2.94 -13.40 23.27
C ASN A 310 3.21 -12.46 22.08
N LEU A 311 4.45 -12.01 21.89
CA LEU A 311 4.78 -11.08 20.83
C LEU A 311 4.58 -11.74 19.46
N LYS A 312 3.74 -11.12 18.63
CA LYS A 312 3.40 -11.55 17.27
C LYS A 312 4.03 -10.65 16.21
N ARG A 313 4.20 -9.37 16.54
CA ARG A 313 4.75 -8.34 15.65
C ARG A 313 5.85 -7.54 16.35
N LEU A 314 6.99 -7.46 15.70
CA LEU A 314 8.12 -6.64 16.11
C LEU A 314 8.60 -5.80 14.92
N ASP A 315 8.53 -4.48 15.07
CA ASP A 315 8.96 -3.54 14.04
C ASP A 315 10.22 -2.78 14.47
N LEU A 316 11.32 -3.01 13.76
CA LEU A 316 12.64 -2.41 13.97
C LEU A 316 13.14 -1.73 12.69
N ASP A 317 12.27 -1.49 11.70
CA ASP A 317 12.66 -0.88 10.44
C ASP A 317 13.26 0.52 10.63
N SER A 318 14.14 0.93 9.73
CA SER A 318 14.66 2.31 9.67
C SER A 318 15.32 2.74 10.99
N ASN A 319 16.20 1.90 11.52
CA ASN A 319 17.06 2.19 12.66
C ASN A 319 18.54 2.18 12.21
N ARG A 320 19.48 2.17 13.17
CA ARG A 320 20.93 2.12 12.91
C ARG A 320 21.55 0.83 13.42
N ILE A 321 20.77 -0.26 13.46
CA ILE A 321 21.19 -1.50 14.10
C ILE A 321 22.29 -2.16 13.27
N LYS A 322 23.44 -2.40 13.91
CA LYS A 322 24.63 -2.96 13.26
C LYS A 322 24.72 -4.48 13.35
N ASN A 323 24.14 -5.06 14.39
CA ASN A 323 24.05 -6.51 14.61
C ASN A 323 22.93 -6.85 15.59
N PHE A 324 22.51 -8.11 15.60
CA PHE A 324 21.75 -8.71 16.68
C PHE A 324 22.59 -9.82 17.31
N GLU A 325 22.77 -9.79 18.63
CA GLU A 325 23.47 -10.86 19.34
C GLU A 325 22.69 -12.19 19.31
N SER A 326 23.41 -13.31 19.38
CA SER A 326 22.79 -14.63 19.48
C SER A 326 21.91 -14.71 20.74
N GLY A 327 20.66 -15.12 20.51
CA GLY A 327 19.65 -15.27 21.54
C GLY A 327 18.79 -14.02 21.80
N THR A 328 18.99 -12.91 21.08
CA THR A 328 18.13 -11.72 21.20
C THR A 328 16.65 -12.04 20.97
N PHE A 329 16.34 -12.93 20.03
CA PHE A 329 14.96 -13.31 19.68
C PHE A 329 14.52 -14.68 20.25
N LYS A 330 15.34 -15.31 21.11
CA LYS A 330 15.22 -16.73 21.49
C LYS A 330 13.84 -17.16 21.99
N ASN A 331 13.13 -16.27 22.67
CA ASN A 331 11.83 -16.56 23.28
C ASN A 331 10.64 -16.13 22.42
N LEU A 332 10.87 -15.50 21.26
CA LEU A 332 9.86 -14.92 20.38
C LEU A 332 9.19 -15.96 19.48
N LYS A 333 8.69 -17.03 20.09
CA LYS A 333 8.14 -18.20 19.38
C LYS A 333 6.83 -17.92 18.63
N GLN A 334 6.16 -16.81 18.93
CA GLN A 334 4.90 -16.41 18.29
C GLN A 334 5.07 -15.33 17.23
N VAL A 335 6.28 -14.79 17.03
CA VAL A 335 6.50 -13.72 16.05
C VAL A 335 6.27 -14.24 14.64
N LYS A 336 5.29 -13.63 13.96
CA LYS A 336 4.92 -13.90 12.57
C LYS A 336 5.40 -12.81 11.62
N SER A 337 5.65 -11.61 12.16
CA SER A 337 6.07 -10.44 11.40
C SER A 337 7.23 -9.76 12.13
N LEU A 338 8.41 -9.83 11.52
CA LEU A 338 9.62 -9.15 11.97
C LEU A 338 10.07 -8.21 10.84
N TYR A 339 10.18 -6.92 11.17
CA TYR A 339 10.63 -5.88 10.24
C TYR A 339 12.00 -5.37 10.70
N ILE A 340 13.03 -5.52 9.85
CA ILE A 340 14.43 -5.11 10.13
C ILE A 340 15.09 -4.40 8.93
N CYS A 341 14.30 -3.98 7.95
CA CYS A 341 14.74 -3.29 6.75
C CYS A 341 15.32 -1.92 7.08
N ASN A 342 16.18 -1.39 6.21
CA ASN A 342 16.77 -0.06 6.35
C ASN A 342 17.55 0.08 7.68
N ASN A 343 18.46 -0.85 7.94
CA ASN A 343 19.36 -0.82 9.09
C ASN A 343 20.83 -0.87 8.60
N GLU A 344 21.78 -0.99 9.54
CA GLU A 344 23.21 -0.98 9.25
C GLU A 344 23.85 -2.38 9.41
N LEU A 345 23.08 -3.46 9.21
CA LEU A 345 23.60 -4.83 9.34
C LEU A 345 24.67 -5.10 8.29
N GLN A 346 25.88 -5.44 8.75
CA GLN A 346 27.02 -5.73 7.85
C GLN A 346 27.21 -7.22 7.58
N THR A 347 26.69 -8.09 8.45
CA THR A 347 26.81 -9.54 8.36
C THR A 347 25.63 -10.22 9.04
N LEU A 348 25.26 -11.42 8.59
CA LEU A 348 24.35 -12.31 9.31
C LEU A 348 25.19 -13.33 10.11
N SER A 349 25.23 -13.17 11.43
CA SER A 349 26.05 -14.01 12.33
C SER A 349 25.35 -15.34 12.69
N PRO A 350 26.08 -16.35 13.19
CA PRO A 350 25.47 -17.60 13.65
C PRO A 350 24.35 -17.35 14.66
N LYS A 351 23.21 -18.04 14.51
CA LYS A 351 22.07 -17.99 15.44
C LYS A 351 21.52 -16.57 15.68
N MET A 352 21.70 -15.67 14.72
CA MET A 352 21.20 -14.29 14.80
C MET A 352 19.67 -14.24 14.97
N PHE A 353 18.95 -15.18 14.35
CA PHE A 353 17.49 -15.27 14.37
C PHE A 353 16.97 -16.48 15.20
N GLU A 354 17.76 -16.94 16.19
CA GLU A 354 17.37 -18.05 17.09
C GLU A 354 15.99 -17.80 17.72
N GLY A 355 15.12 -18.81 17.70
CA GLY A 355 13.78 -18.80 18.30
C GLY A 355 12.62 -18.31 17.41
N LEU A 356 12.89 -17.77 16.22
CA LEU A 356 11.87 -17.26 15.30
C LEU A 356 11.19 -18.34 14.45
N ASN A 357 10.78 -19.43 15.10
CA ASN A 357 10.25 -20.63 14.42
C ASN A 357 8.87 -20.44 13.76
N SER A 358 8.15 -19.36 14.08
CA SER A 358 6.81 -19.06 13.53
C SER A 358 6.82 -18.01 12.41
N LEU A 359 8.00 -17.52 12.02
CA LEU A 359 8.14 -16.51 10.98
C LEU A 359 7.80 -17.13 9.62
N THR A 360 6.89 -16.51 8.88
CA THR A 360 6.39 -17.01 7.59
C THR A 360 6.89 -16.19 6.40
N TYR A 361 7.00 -14.88 6.60
CA TYR A 361 7.59 -13.93 5.66
C TYR A 361 8.77 -13.24 6.33
N PHE A 362 9.90 -13.17 5.63
CA PHE A 362 11.08 -12.46 6.12
C PHE A 362 11.72 -11.67 4.99
N SER A 363 11.91 -10.38 5.24
CA SER A 363 12.63 -9.48 4.33
C SER A 363 13.85 -8.91 5.02
N ILE A 364 14.98 -8.98 4.33
CA ILE A 364 16.24 -8.36 4.73
C ILE A 364 16.59 -7.37 3.63
N SER A 365 15.97 -6.20 3.69
CA SER A 365 16.13 -5.17 2.66
C SER A 365 16.98 -4.01 3.15
N ASN A 366 17.75 -3.41 2.24
CA ASN A 366 18.51 -2.17 2.45
C ASN A 366 19.38 -2.21 3.71
N ASN A 367 20.21 -3.25 3.80
CA ASN A 367 21.24 -3.40 4.82
C ASN A 367 22.57 -3.65 4.11
N PRO A 368 23.70 -3.06 4.54
CA PRO A 368 25.01 -3.22 3.90
C PRO A 368 25.66 -4.59 4.18
N ILE A 369 24.89 -5.68 4.03
CA ILE A 369 25.31 -7.06 4.34
C ILE A 369 26.31 -7.53 3.30
N LYS A 370 27.52 -7.86 3.75
CA LYS A 370 28.62 -8.35 2.90
C LYS A 370 28.84 -9.86 3.02
N SER A 371 28.38 -10.47 4.11
CA SER A 371 28.58 -11.90 4.36
C SER A 371 27.44 -12.49 5.20
N ILE A 372 27.20 -13.78 5.00
CA ILE A 372 26.15 -14.54 5.66
C ILE A 372 26.75 -15.82 6.24
N HIS A 373 26.41 -16.14 7.49
CA HIS A 373 26.64 -17.44 8.10
C HIS A 373 25.38 -18.31 8.02
N CYS A 374 25.52 -19.58 7.63
CA CYS A 374 24.39 -20.49 7.41
C CYS A 374 23.50 -20.68 8.64
N ASP A 375 24.11 -20.83 9.82
CA ASP A 375 23.40 -20.98 11.09
C ASP A 375 22.53 -19.77 11.49
N ALA A 376 22.58 -18.66 10.74
CA ALA A 376 21.64 -17.55 10.95
C ALA A 376 20.18 -17.98 10.67
N PHE A 377 19.96 -18.92 9.75
CA PHE A 377 18.63 -19.34 9.28
C PHE A 377 18.15 -20.68 9.87
N GLU A 378 18.89 -21.27 10.81
CA GLU A 378 18.63 -22.63 11.33
C GLU A 378 17.21 -22.80 11.89
N ASP A 379 16.73 -21.81 12.64
CA ASP A 379 15.43 -21.84 13.33
C ASP A 379 14.24 -21.33 12.50
N LEU A 380 14.46 -20.81 11.28
CA LEU A 380 13.40 -20.24 10.43
C LEU A 380 12.62 -21.31 9.64
N SER A 381 12.23 -22.39 10.30
CA SER A 381 11.68 -23.59 9.65
C SER A 381 10.27 -23.42 9.07
N SER A 382 9.50 -22.42 9.53
CA SER A 382 8.15 -22.11 9.00
C SER A 382 8.17 -21.08 7.87
N LEU A 383 9.35 -20.65 7.42
CA LEU A 383 9.47 -19.60 6.43
C LEU A 383 8.95 -20.08 5.07
N ASP A 384 8.00 -19.36 4.51
CA ASP A 384 7.39 -19.59 3.20
C ASP A 384 7.98 -18.66 2.14
N SER A 385 8.28 -17.41 2.52
CA SER A 385 8.84 -16.40 1.61
C SER A 385 10.03 -15.67 2.23
N LEU A 386 11.15 -15.63 1.49
CA LEU A 386 12.36 -14.91 1.84
C LEU A 386 12.68 -13.86 0.76
N THR A 387 12.85 -12.61 1.18
CA THR A 387 13.32 -11.53 0.31
C THR A 387 14.63 -10.97 0.85
N ILE A 388 15.64 -10.88 -0.02
CA ILE A 388 16.91 -10.21 0.24
C ILE A 388 17.06 -9.13 -0.83
N GLU A 389 17.08 -7.87 -0.42
CA GLU A 389 17.08 -6.75 -1.37
C GLU A 389 18.08 -5.66 -0.96
N GLY A 390 18.79 -5.08 -1.93
CA GLY A 390 19.62 -3.91 -1.65
C GLY A 390 20.76 -4.23 -0.68
N VAL A 391 21.34 -5.44 -0.76
CA VAL A 391 22.47 -5.85 0.07
C VAL A 391 23.79 -5.87 -0.71
N ASP A 392 24.90 -5.72 0.00
CA ASP A 392 26.27 -5.71 -0.56
C ASP A 392 26.85 -7.13 -0.77
N LEU A 393 25.98 -8.11 -1.01
CA LEU A 393 26.35 -9.52 -1.08
C LEU A 393 26.83 -9.90 -2.49
N GLU A 394 28.09 -10.30 -2.61
CA GLU A 394 28.67 -10.75 -3.89
C GLU A 394 28.47 -12.24 -4.19
N SER A 395 28.34 -13.05 -3.14
CA SER A 395 28.04 -14.48 -3.19
C SER A 395 27.54 -14.95 -1.82
N PHE A 396 26.82 -16.07 -1.77
CA PHE A 396 26.45 -16.73 -0.52
C PHE A 396 27.09 -18.12 -0.40
N PRO A 397 27.34 -18.60 0.84
CA PRO A 397 27.90 -19.93 1.06
C PRO A 397 26.98 -21.04 0.55
N SER A 398 27.56 -22.20 0.19
CA SER A 398 26.78 -23.40 -0.15
C SER A 398 26.01 -23.93 1.07
N ASN A 399 24.82 -24.48 0.84
CA ASN A 399 23.91 -25.08 1.82
C ASN A 399 23.36 -24.11 2.88
N CYS A 400 23.50 -22.80 2.67
CA CYS A 400 23.11 -21.75 3.62
C CYS A 400 21.62 -21.77 3.98
N PHE A 401 20.78 -22.15 3.01
CA PHE A 401 19.33 -22.16 3.14
C PHE A 401 18.74 -23.56 3.33
N SER A 402 19.57 -24.57 3.62
CA SER A 402 19.14 -25.98 3.68
C SER A 402 18.16 -26.31 4.80
N SER A 403 18.04 -25.44 5.82
CA SER A 403 17.03 -25.54 6.88
C SER A 403 15.64 -25.08 6.43
N LEU A 404 15.54 -24.26 5.37
CA LEU A 404 14.31 -23.59 4.93
C LEU A 404 13.43 -24.50 4.05
N LYS A 405 13.05 -25.67 4.58
CA LYS A 405 12.38 -26.74 3.81
C LYS A 405 10.98 -26.38 3.30
N ASN A 406 10.33 -25.39 3.91
CA ASN A 406 8.99 -24.92 3.55
C ASN A 406 9.00 -23.70 2.62
N LEU A 407 10.18 -23.21 2.23
CA LEU A 407 10.30 -22.01 1.42
C LEU A 407 9.73 -22.25 0.02
N SER A 408 8.71 -21.50 -0.35
CA SER A 408 8.04 -21.56 -1.65
C SER A 408 8.45 -20.42 -2.58
N SER A 409 8.86 -19.28 -2.02
CA SER A 409 9.32 -18.09 -2.73
C SER A 409 10.65 -17.57 -2.20
N PHE A 410 11.61 -17.36 -3.10
CA PHE A 410 12.89 -16.75 -2.77
C PHE A 410 13.24 -15.66 -3.77
N THR A 411 13.37 -14.43 -3.27
CA THR A 411 13.79 -13.28 -4.04
C THR A 411 15.12 -12.74 -3.52
N ILE A 412 16.10 -12.61 -4.43
CA ILE A 412 17.31 -11.82 -4.24
C ILE A 412 17.33 -10.75 -5.32
N ARG A 413 17.12 -9.50 -4.95
CA ARG A 413 17.06 -8.38 -5.90
C ARG A 413 18.04 -7.27 -5.56
N ASN A 414 18.49 -6.53 -6.58
CA ASN A 414 19.28 -5.31 -6.39
C ASN A 414 20.48 -5.56 -5.45
N SER A 415 21.14 -6.71 -5.63
CA SER A 415 22.28 -7.13 -4.83
C SER A 415 23.50 -7.30 -5.73
N LYS A 416 24.70 -7.36 -5.13
CA LYS A 416 25.97 -7.42 -5.88
C LYS A 416 26.34 -8.84 -6.36
N LEU A 417 25.39 -9.77 -6.36
CA LEU A 417 25.62 -11.19 -6.61
C LEU A 417 26.20 -11.40 -8.01
N ASN A 418 27.40 -11.96 -8.11
CA ASN A 418 28.14 -12.04 -9.38
C ASN A 418 28.20 -13.45 -10.00
N ALA A 419 28.00 -14.48 -9.20
CA ALA A 419 28.03 -15.87 -9.64
C ALA A 419 27.11 -16.76 -8.79
N LEU A 420 26.57 -17.81 -9.42
CA LEU A 420 25.83 -18.88 -8.75
C LEU A 420 26.69 -20.15 -8.73
N LYS A 421 26.81 -20.76 -7.55
CA LYS A 421 27.64 -21.94 -7.29
C LYS A 421 26.81 -23.16 -6.96
N LYS A 422 27.39 -24.34 -7.16
CA LYS A 422 26.76 -25.60 -6.73
C LYS A 422 26.45 -25.58 -5.23
N GLY A 423 25.24 -26.00 -4.89
CA GLY A 423 24.75 -26.06 -3.52
C GLY A 423 24.26 -24.73 -2.94
N ASN A 424 24.25 -23.64 -3.70
CA ASN A 424 23.68 -22.36 -3.27
C ASN A 424 22.20 -22.50 -2.85
N PHE A 425 21.42 -23.31 -3.57
CA PHE A 425 20.00 -23.55 -3.28
C PHE A 425 19.69 -24.95 -2.73
N ALA A 426 20.72 -25.67 -2.27
CA ALA A 426 20.54 -27.05 -1.77
C ALA A 426 19.59 -27.09 -0.56
N GLY A 427 18.65 -28.04 -0.60
CA GLY A 427 17.64 -28.26 0.44
C GLY A 427 16.32 -27.48 0.24
N LEU A 428 16.26 -26.57 -0.74
CA LEU A 428 15.05 -25.80 -1.07
C LEU A 428 14.09 -26.60 -1.98
N ASN A 429 13.74 -27.81 -1.57
CA ASN A 429 13.02 -28.77 -2.43
C ASN A 429 11.56 -28.36 -2.70
N SER A 430 10.99 -27.45 -1.91
CA SER A 430 9.61 -26.95 -2.04
C SER A 430 9.52 -25.62 -2.79
N LEU A 431 10.66 -25.11 -3.28
CA LEU A 431 10.74 -23.78 -3.88
C LEU A 431 10.05 -23.77 -5.24
N LYS A 432 9.06 -22.89 -5.40
CA LYS A 432 8.29 -22.73 -6.65
C LYS A 432 8.74 -21.53 -7.47
N THR A 433 9.16 -20.47 -6.79
CA THR A 433 9.56 -19.23 -7.44
C THR A 433 10.93 -18.75 -6.96
N LEU A 434 11.80 -18.47 -7.91
CA LEU A 434 13.15 -17.97 -7.65
C LEU A 434 13.41 -16.74 -8.52
N TYR A 435 13.49 -15.59 -7.87
CA TYR A 435 13.79 -14.30 -8.50
C TYR A 435 15.20 -13.87 -8.11
N LEU A 436 16.11 -13.83 -9.08
CA LEU A 436 17.50 -13.38 -8.93
C LEU A 436 17.72 -12.08 -9.74
N THR A 437 16.80 -11.14 -9.62
CA THR A 437 16.65 -10.01 -10.55
C THR A 437 17.55 -8.82 -10.19
N GLU A 438 18.01 -8.06 -11.17
CA GLU A 438 18.81 -6.84 -10.90
C GLU A 438 20.08 -7.11 -10.07
N ASN A 439 20.78 -8.21 -10.38
CA ASN A 439 22.07 -8.53 -9.77
C ASN A 439 23.21 -8.37 -10.81
N HIS A 440 24.41 -8.85 -10.46
CA HIS A 440 25.57 -8.83 -11.33
C HIS A 440 25.92 -10.22 -11.89
N ILE A 441 24.97 -11.15 -11.92
CA ILE A 441 25.24 -12.56 -12.22
C ILE A 441 25.74 -12.68 -13.66
N LYS A 442 26.97 -13.16 -13.81
CA LYS A 442 27.61 -13.44 -15.11
C LYS A 442 27.96 -14.91 -15.29
N ASP A 443 28.17 -15.62 -14.19
CA ASP A 443 28.60 -17.02 -14.16
C ASP A 443 27.61 -17.87 -13.38
N VAL A 444 27.18 -18.99 -13.97
CA VAL A 444 26.34 -20.00 -13.32
C VAL A 444 27.08 -21.34 -13.42
N GLU A 445 27.50 -21.87 -12.28
CA GLU A 445 28.18 -23.17 -12.19
C GLU A 445 27.21 -24.31 -12.54
N VAL A 446 27.71 -25.38 -13.17
CA VAL A 446 26.93 -26.59 -13.44
C VAL A 446 26.40 -27.18 -12.12
N GLY A 447 25.08 -27.39 -12.06
CA GLY A 447 24.40 -27.87 -10.86
C GLY A 447 24.14 -26.79 -9.80
N ALA A 448 24.27 -25.49 -10.12
CA ALA A 448 23.86 -24.41 -9.22
C ALA A 448 22.39 -24.54 -8.77
N PHE A 449 21.52 -25.04 -9.66
CA PHE A 449 20.09 -25.25 -9.42
C PHE A 449 19.72 -26.70 -9.05
N GLU A 450 20.70 -27.54 -8.73
CA GLU A 450 20.45 -28.93 -8.35
C GLU A 450 19.58 -29.02 -7.09
N GLY A 451 18.50 -29.80 -7.15
CA GLY A 451 17.52 -29.97 -6.06
C GLY A 451 16.28 -29.08 -6.18
N LEU A 452 16.23 -28.15 -7.14
CA LEU A 452 15.06 -27.28 -7.38
C LEU A 452 14.03 -27.94 -8.33
N SER A 453 13.63 -29.18 -8.03
CA SER A 453 12.76 -29.95 -8.92
C SER A 453 11.34 -29.41 -9.01
N GLU A 454 10.84 -28.74 -7.97
CA GLU A 454 9.50 -28.14 -7.93
C GLU A 454 9.46 -26.69 -8.43
N LEU A 455 10.59 -26.16 -8.93
CA LEU A 455 10.65 -24.77 -9.37
C LEU A 455 9.83 -24.58 -10.64
N GLU A 456 8.84 -23.68 -10.58
CA GLU A 456 7.94 -23.33 -11.68
C GLU A 456 8.42 -22.06 -12.40
N THR A 457 8.93 -21.08 -11.65
CA THR A 457 9.40 -19.79 -12.20
C THR A 457 10.85 -19.51 -11.81
N LEU A 458 11.67 -19.24 -12.81
CA LEU A 458 13.03 -18.73 -12.64
C LEU A 458 13.20 -17.39 -13.37
N SER A 459 13.61 -16.36 -12.63
CA SER A 459 13.98 -15.08 -13.21
C SER A 459 15.42 -14.72 -12.91
N LEU A 460 16.18 -14.50 -13.98
CA LEU A 460 17.53 -13.93 -14.00
C LEU A 460 17.50 -12.57 -14.74
N HIS A 461 16.34 -11.91 -14.74
CA HIS A 461 16.15 -10.59 -15.35
C HIS A 461 17.19 -9.57 -14.87
N LYS A 462 17.69 -8.74 -15.79
CA LYS A 462 18.59 -7.62 -15.48
C LYS A 462 19.85 -8.07 -14.75
N ASN A 463 20.60 -8.96 -15.41
CA ASN A 463 21.89 -9.49 -14.95
C ASN A 463 22.98 -9.29 -16.03
N HIS A 464 24.10 -9.99 -15.90
CA HIS A 464 25.26 -9.86 -16.78
C HIS A 464 25.59 -11.16 -17.55
N LEU A 465 24.63 -12.05 -17.76
CA LEU A 465 24.83 -13.29 -18.50
C LEU A 465 25.17 -12.98 -19.96
N SER A 466 26.28 -13.52 -20.47
CA SER A 466 26.73 -13.31 -21.86
C SER A 466 26.37 -14.45 -22.81
N GLU A 467 26.11 -15.64 -22.27
CA GLU A 467 25.80 -16.85 -23.02
C GLU A 467 24.96 -17.80 -22.16
N ILE A 468 24.13 -18.62 -22.81
CA ILE A 468 23.43 -19.75 -22.18
C ILE A 468 24.18 -21.02 -22.58
N LYS A 469 24.97 -21.59 -21.66
CA LYS A 469 25.83 -22.75 -21.91
C LYS A 469 25.10 -24.06 -21.62
N ALA A 470 25.60 -25.16 -22.18
CA ALA A 470 25.21 -26.52 -21.80
C ALA A 470 25.22 -26.71 -20.27
N ASP A 471 24.28 -27.50 -19.76
CA ASP A 471 24.14 -27.90 -18.35
C ASP A 471 23.85 -26.79 -17.32
N MET A 472 23.75 -25.51 -17.74
CA MET A 472 23.48 -24.37 -16.86
C MET A 472 22.20 -24.53 -16.03
N PHE A 473 21.16 -25.17 -16.59
CA PHE A 473 19.85 -25.37 -15.98
C PHE A 473 19.64 -26.79 -15.41
N THR A 474 20.72 -27.51 -15.15
CA THR A 474 20.66 -28.83 -14.51
C THR A 474 19.90 -28.74 -13.18
N GLY A 475 18.85 -29.55 -13.04
CA GLY A 475 18.00 -29.62 -11.85
C GLY A 475 16.60 -28.99 -12.00
N LEU A 476 16.36 -28.23 -13.06
CA LEU A 476 15.13 -27.43 -13.26
C LEU A 476 13.99 -28.17 -14.00
N ALA A 477 13.61 -29.35 -13.51
CA ALA A 477 12.71 -30.25 -14.25
C ALA A 477 11.31 -29.68 -14.56
N ASN A 478 10.76 -28.78 -13.72
CA ASN A 478 9.37 -28.31 -13.80
C ASN A 478 9.24 -26.82 -14.16
N VAL A 479 10.33 -26.14 -14.55
CA VAL A 479 10.26 -24.71 -14.87
C VAL A 479 9.36 -24.48 -16.08
N ASP A 480 8.34 -23.64 -15.89
CA ASP A 480 7.39 -23.23 -16.91
C ASP A 480 7.65 -21.83 -17.47
N LEU A 481 8.27 -20.98 -16.65
CA LEU A 481 8.54 -19.57 -16.94
C LEU A 481 10.01 -19.28 -16.66
N LEU A 482 10.74 -18.95 -17.72
CA LEU A 482 12.14 -18.55 -17.67
C LEU A 482 12.30 -17.12 -18.19
N ILE A 483 12.72 -16.22 -17.30
CA ILE A 483 12.96 -14.82 -17.62
C ILE A 483 14.47 -14.54 -17.61
N LEU A 484 15.01 -14.27 -18.79
CA LEU A 484 16.42 -13.95 -19.04
C LEU A 484 16.59 -12.55 -19.67
N SER A 485 15.55 -11.73 -19.58
CA SER A 485 15.50 -10.42 -20.19
C SER A 485 16.48 -9.44 -19.57
N GLU A 486 16.90 -8.42 -20.34
CA GLU A 486 17.87 -7.40 -19.91
C GLU A 486 19.22 -8.01 -19.45
N ASN A 487 19.74 -8.97 -20.21
CA ASN A 487 21.09 -9.52 -19.99
C ASN A 487 22.03 -9.10 -21.15
N LYS A 488 23.16 -9.78 -21.29
CA LYS A 488 24.13 -9.56 -22.36
C LYS A 488 24.23 -10.78 -23.30
N ILE A 489 23.19 -11.61 -23.34
CA ILE A 489 23.22 -12.93 -23.98
C ILE A 489 23.41 -12.77 -25.49
N SER A 490 24.43 -13.41 -26.02
CA SER A 490 24.79 -13.36 -27.45
C SER A 490 24.73 -14.72 -28.15
N SER A 491 24.71 -15.82 -27.39
CA SER A 491 24.63 -17.19 -27.87
C SER A 491 23.85 -18.08 -26.92
N ILE A 492 23.23 -19.12 -27.48
CA ILE A 492 22.46 -20.14 -26.77
C ILE A 492 22.96 -21.51 -27.25
N ASP A 493 23.23 -22.41 -26.32
CA ASP A 493 23.53 -23.82 -26.61
C ASP A 493 22.24 -24.58 -26.94
N SER A 494 22.24 -25.45 -27.96
CA SER A 494 21.04 -26.15 -28.45
C SER A 494 20.48 -27.17 -27.46
N ASP A 495 21.34 -27.79 -26.66
CA ASP A 495 20.95 -28.92 -25.82
C ASP A 495 20.41 -28.48 -24.45
N ILE A 496 20.59 -27.20 -24.10
CA ILE A 496 20.26 -26.69 -22.76
C ILE A 496 18.79 -26.88 -22.39
N PHE A 497 17.90 -26.76 -23.37
CA PHE A 497 16.47 -26.82 -23.15
C PHE A 497 15.94 -28.24 -22.95
N ALA A 498 16.73 -29.26 -23.27
CA ALA A 498 16.41 -30.64 -22.91
C ALA A 498 16.31 -30.83 -21.39
N LEU A 499 16.96 -29.94 -20.61
CA LEU A 499 16.94 -29.96 -19.14
C LEU A 499 15.69 -29.31 -18.54
N ILE A 500 14.93 -28.53 -19.31
CA ILE A 500 13.70 -27.83 -18.88
C ILE A 500 12.50 -28.16 -19.79
N PRO A 501 12.07 -29.43 -19.84
CA PRO A 501 11.11 -29.92 -20.84
C PRO A 501 9.69 -29.35 -20.70
N HIS A 502 9.34 -28.73 -19.57
CA HIS A 502 8.03 -28.15 -19.30
C HIS A 502 7.95 -26.64 -19.59
N LEU A 503 9.01 -26.05 -20.17
CA LEU A 503 9.06 -24.61 -20.42
C LEU A 503 7.96 -24.17 -21.41
N ARG A 504 7.15 -23.18 -20.99
CA ARG A 504 6.04 -22.60 -21.77
C ARG A 504 6.26 -21.14 -22.14
N HIS A 505 6.97 -20.40 -21.30
CA HIS A 505 7.22 -18.97 -21.48
C HIS A 505 8.72 -18.68 -21.37
N LEU A 506 9.28 -18.13 -22.44
CA LEU A 506 10.70 -17.77 -22.51
C LEU A 506 10.85 -16.29 -22.90
N TYR A 507 11.43 -15.52 -21.99
CA TYR A 507 11.71 -14.09 -22.22
C TYR A 507 13.21 -13.88 -22.37
N LEU A 508 13.62 -13.54 -23.59
CA LEU A 508 15.01 -13.24 -23.99
C LEU A 508 15.14 -11.80 -24.51
N ASN A 509 14.14 -10.96 -24.24
CA ASN A 509 14.14 -9.58 -24.71
C ASN A 509 15.25 -8.73 -24.09
N SER A 510 15.68 -7.68 -24.79
CA SER A 510 16.75 -6.77 -24.35
C SER A 510 18.07 -7.52 -24.09
N ASN A 511 18.55 -8.27 -25.10
CA ASN A 511 19.82 -9.01 -25.07
C ASN A 511 20.67 -8.65 -26.31
N ASN A 512 21.76 -9.40 -26.55
CA ASN A 512 22.68 -9.21 -27.67
C ASN A 512 22.56 -10.31 -28.75
N LEU A 513 21.39 -10.93 -28.88
CA LEU A 513 21.16 -11.97 -29.89
C LEU A 513 21.14 -11.34 -31.29
N HIS A 514 21.86 -11.94 -32.22
CA HIS A 514 22.01 -11.40 -33.59
C HIS A 514 22.17 -12.48 -34.65
N LYS A 515 22.78 -13.62 -34.31
CA LYS A 515 22.98 -14.77 -35.19
C LYS A 515 22.56 -16.05 -34.48
N PHE A 516 21.96 -16.95 -35.24
CA PHE A 516 21.54 -18.27 -34.80
C PHE A 516 22.14 -19.34 -35.71
N LYS A 517 22.46 -20.50 -35.14
CA LYS A 517 22.91 -21.71 -35.83
C LYS A 517 21.73 -22.48 -36.44
N GLY A 518 20.54 -22.36 -35.84
CA GLY A 518 19.28 -22.95 -36.31
C GLY A 518 18.80 -24.13 -35.48
N ASP A 519 19.56 -24.54 -34.45
CA ASP A 519 19.23 -25.65 -33.55
C ASP A 519 18.86 -25.21 -32.12
N GLU A 520 18.99 -23.93 -31.80
CA GLU A 520 18.89 -23.39 -30.43
C GLU A 520 17.58 -23.71 -29.71
N PHE A 521 16.45 -23.73 -30.42
CA PHE A 521 15.13 -24.00 -29.82
C PHE A 521 14.57 -25.38 -30.15
N THR A 522 15.37 -26.25 -30.78
CA THR A 522 14.87 -27.55 -31.29
C THR A 522 14.34 -28.47 -30.19
N MET A 523 14.83 -28.33 -28.96
CA MET A 523 14.47 -29.18 -27.82
C MET A 523 13.22 -28.70 -27.03
N ILE A 524 12.72 -27.47 -27.21
CA ILE A 524 11.57 -26.93 -26.43
C ILE A 524 10.22 -27.13 -27.15
N LYS A 525 9.60 -28.30 -27.03
CA LYS A 525 8.36 -28.60 -27.79
C LYS A 525 7.09 -27.93 -27.23
N ASN A 526 7.09 -27.57 -25.95
CA ASN A 526 5.92 -27.05 -25.24
C ASN A 526 5.89 -25.53 -25.15
N LEU A 527 6.81 -24.83 -25.82
CA LEU A 527 6.90 -23.37 -25.76
C LEU A 527 5.65 -22.74 -26.38
N THR A 528 4.95 -21.92 -25.61
CA THR A 528 3.75 -21.19 -26.03
C THR A 528 4.03 -19.72 -26.31
N GLN A 529 4.99 -19.13 -25.59
CA GLN A 529 5.38 -17.74 -25.72
C GLN A 529 6.89 -17.58 -25.78
N LEU A 530 7.34 -16.85 -26.80
CA LEU A 530 8.74 -16.49 -26.99
C LEU A 530 8.87 -14.99 -27.25
N ASP A 531 9.62 -14.31 -26.40
CA ASP A 531 9.96 -12.90 -26.58
C ASP A 531 11.45 -12.73 -26.90
N LEU A 532 11.74 -12.30 -28.12
CA LEU A 532 13.08 -11.97 -28.62
C LEU A 532 13.22 -10.48 -28.93
N SER A 533 12.33 -9.63 -28.41
CA SER A 533 12.35 -8.20 -28.67
C SER A 533 13.62 -7.51 -28.19
N ARG A 534 13.94 -6.34 -28.75
CA ARG A 534 15.09 -5.50 -28.35
C ARG A 534 16.41 -6.29 -28.40
N ASN A 535 16.63 -7.01 -29.49
CA ASN A 535 17.89 -7.67 -29.80
C ASN A 535 18.47 -7.04 -31.09
N ALA A 536 19.42 -7.70 -31.75
CA ALA A 536 20.01 -7.26 -33.01
C ALA A 536 19.82 -8.29 -34.13
N ILE A 537 18.66 -8.94 -34.16
CA ILE A 537 18.35 -10.03 -35.10
C ILE A 537 18.06 -9.46 -36.49
N GLU A 538 18.82 -9.92 -37.49
CA GLU A 538 18.64 -9.50 -38.90
C GLU A 538 17.86 -10.53 -39.72
N SER A 539 17.97 -11.82 -39.39
CA SER A 539 17.33 -12.93 -40.11
C SER A 539 17.33 -14.21 -39.28
N PHE A 540 16.44 -15.15 -39.61
CA PHE A 540 16.37 -16.48 -38.98
C PHE A 540 16.79 -17.61 -39.94
N PRO A 541 17.51 -18.65 -39.47
CA PRO A 541 17.67 -19.89 -40.21
C PRO A 541 16.34 -20.65 -40.37
N SER A 542 16.16 -21.38 -41.48
CA SER A 542 14.88 -22.01 -41.86
C SER A 542 14.28 -22.99 -40.86
N ASP A 543 15.10 -23.63 -40.02
CA ASP A 543 14.65 -24.71 -39.13
C ASP A 543 14.54 -24.27 -37.65
N ILE A 544 14.85 -23.01 -37.32
CA ILE A 544 15.02 -22.56 -35.91
C ILE A 544 13.77 -22.74 -35.03
N PHE A 545 12.57 -22.58 -35.59
CA PHE A 545 11.30 -22.73 -34.86
C PHE A 545 10.50 -23.96 -35.26
N LYS A 546 11.09 -24.85 -36.08
CA LYS A 546 10.37 -25.98 -36.69
C LYS A 546 9.75 -26.95 -35.68
N THR A 547 10.34 -27.07 -34.51
CA THR A 547 9.88 -27.97 -33.44
C THR A 547 8.91 -27.30 -32.46
N LEU A 548 8.72 -25.97 -32.56
CA LEU A 548 7.89 -25.17 -31.65
C LEU A 548 6.40 -25.26 -32.01
N THR A 549 5.85 -26.47 -32.05
CA THR A 549 4.48 -26.75 -32.52
C THR A 549 3.38 -26.18 -31.62
N SER A 550 3.73 -25.70 -30.43
CA SER A 550 2.81 -25.11 -29.45
C SER A 550 2.90 -23.58 -29.37
N LEU A 551 3.78 -22.95 -30.16
CA LEU A 551 4.07 -21.52 -30.07
C LEU A 551 2.90 -20.69 -30.61
N THR A 552 2.19 -19.99 -29.72
CA THR A 552 1.06 -19.12 -30.09
C THR A 552 1.44 -17.65 -30.11
N THR A 553 2.47 -17.25 -29.35
CA THR A 553 2.90 -15.85 -29.23
C THR A 553 4.38 -15.70 -29.52
N LEU A 554 4.71 -14.87 -30.52
CA LEU A 554 6.08 -14.53 -30.89
C LEU A 554 6.25 -13.00 -30.97
N THR A 555 7.15 -12.46 -30.16
CA THR A 555 7.48 -11.03 -30.16
C THR A 555 8.91 -10.82 -30.65
N LEU A 556 9.05 -10.03 -31.71
CA LEU A 556 10.31 -9.72 -32.40
C LEU A 556 10.56 -8.21 -32.48
N ASP A 557 9.88 -7.44 -31.64
CA ASP A 557 9.93 -5.98 -31.67
C ASP A 557 11.34 -5.43 -31.51
N TYR A 558 11.65 -4.28 -32.11
CA TYR A 558 12.92 -3.57 -31.97
C TYR A 558 14.14 -4.45 -32.27
N ASN A 559 14.08 -5.18 -33.39
CA ASN A 559 15.20 -5.91 -33.99
C ASN A 559 15.65 -5.21 -35.28
N LYS A 560 16.35 -5.91 -36.17
CA LYS A 560 16.88 -5.38 -37.44
C LYS A 560 16.34 -6.15 -38.65
N LEU A 561 15.11 -6.67 -38.54
CA LEU A 561 14.45 -7.37 -39.65
C LEU A 561 14.20 -6.36 -40.78
N LYS A 562 14.47 -6.78 -42.02
CA LYS A 562 14.25 -6.00 -43.24
C LYS A 562 13.08 -6.59 -44.02
N THR A 563 13.18 -6.62 -45.35
CA THR A 563 12.19 -7.24 -46.23
C THR A 563 11.76 -8.62 -45.71
N LEU A 564 10.45 -8.80 -45.51
CA LEU A 564 9.88 -10.10 -45.17
C LEU A 564 9.51 -10.85 -46.46
N GLU A 565 9.92 -12.10 -46.54
CA GLU A 565 9.59 -13.04 -47.59
C GLU A 565 9.23 -14.40 -46.99
N LYS A 566 8.75 -15.34 -47.83
CA LYS A 566 8.41 -16.68 -47.37
C LYS A 566 9.61 -17.34 -46.69
N GLY A 567 9.44 -17.69 -45.41
CA GLY A 567 10.49 -18.29 -44.58
C GLY A 567 11.37 -17.30 -43.80
N SER A 568 11.19 -15.98 -43.95
CA SER A 568 11.89 -14.98 -43.12
C SER A 568 11.61 -15.15 -41.62
N ILE A 569 10.39 -15.57 -41.29
CA ILE A 569 9.97 -15.96 -39.94
C ILE A 569 9.44 -17.40 -40.04
N PRO A 570 10.28 -18.42 -39.78
CA PRO A 570 9.98 -19.82 -40.11
C PRO A 570 9.16 -20.52 -39.01
N VAL A 571 7.96 -20.01 -38.73
CA VAL A 571 7.03 -20.55 -37.73
C VAL A 571 5.99 -21.48 -38.36
N GLY A 572 5.32 -22.28 -37.53
CA GLY A 572 4.22 -23.15 -37.95
C GLY A 572 2.85 -22.46 -37.95
N HIS A 573 1.84 -23.16 -38.46
CA HIS A 573 0.48 -22.66 -38.67
C HIS A 573 -0.29 -22.25 -37.41
N GLN A 574 0.21 -22.61 -36.22
CA GLN A 574 -0.44 -22.39 -34.92
C GLN A 574 -0.23 -20.97 -34.32
N LEU A 575 0.62 -20.13 -34.91
CA LEU A 575 0.93 -18.82 -34.34
C LEU A 575 -0.30 -17.91 -34.38
N GLU A 576 -0.69 -17.35 -33.23
CA GLU A 576 -1.88 -16.49 -33.08
C GLU A 576 -1.52 -15.01 -32.96
N PHE A 577 -0.39 -14.71 -32.33
CA PHE A 577 0.11 -13.35 -32.13
C PHE A 577 1.54 -13.21 -32.66
N LEU A 578 1.73 -12.29 -33.60
CA LEU A 578 3.04 -11.89 -34.10
C LEU A 578 3.21 -10.38 -33.98
N SER A 579 4.29 -9.97 -33.33
CA SER A 579 4.68 -8.56 -33.24
C SER A 579 6.11 -8.38 -33.77
N VAL A 580 6.27 -7.47 -34.72
CA VAL A 580 7.55 -7.10 -35.36
C VAL A 580 7.71 -5.57 -35.34
N VAL A 581 7.22 -4.93 -34.28
CA VAL A 581 7.19 -3.46 -34.12
C VAL A 581 8.60 -2.90 -34.12
N GLY A 582 8.85 -1.74 -34.73
CA GLY A 582 10.14 -1.05 -34.53
C GLY A 582 11.33 -1.74 -35.21
N ASN A 583 11.12 -2.49 -36.28
CA ASN A 583 12.17 -3.07 -37.12
C ASN A 583 12.48 -2.16 -38.34
N ASP A 584 13.32 -2.65 -39.26
CA ASP A 584 13.69 -1.95 -40.51
C ASP A 584 12.93 -2.54 -41.72
N ILE A 585 11.69 -3.02 -41.54
CA ILE A 585 10.92 -3.71 -42.59
C ILE A 585 10.47 -2.68 -43.63
N ASP A 586 11.00 -2.78 -44.85
CA ASP A 586 10.73 -1.88 -45.98
C ASP A 586 9.74 -2.45 -47.01
N ASP A 587 9.65 -3.77 -47.10
CA ASP A 587 8.78 -4.48 -48.03
C ASP A 587 8.34 -5.85 -47.46
N ILE A 588 7.20 -6.34 -47.93
CA ILE A 588 6.66 -7.68 -47.60
C ILE A 588 6.30 -8.35 -48.93
N LYS A 589 7.00 -9.42 -49.26
CA LYS A 589 6.78 -10.16 -50.52
C LYS A 589 5.49 -10.96 -50.49
N SER A 590 4.89 -11.13 -51.66
CA SER A 590 3.73 -12.02 -51.84
C SER A 590 4.04 -13.43 -51.35
N GLY A 591 3.11 -14.04 -50.61
CA GLY A 591 3.25 -15.37 -50.02
C GLY A 591 4.05 -15.44 -48.72
N THR A 592 4.49 -14.31 -48.16
CA THR A 592 5.18 -14.26 -46.85
C THR A 592 4.35 -14.91 -45.74
N PHE A 593 3.03 -14.69 -45.75
CA PHE A 593 2.12 -15.15 -44.71
C PHE A 593 1.30 -16.39 -45.07
N ASP A 594 1.65 -17.11 -46.16
CA ASP A 594 0.92 -18.30 -46.61
C ASP A 594 0.83 -19.37 -45.51
N ASP A 595 1.83 -19.44 -44.64
CA ASP A 595 1.92 -20.44 -43.57
C ASP A 595 1.33 -19.95 -42.23
N PHE A 596 0.76 -18.73 -42.16
CA PHE A 596 0.28 -18.07 -40.92
C PHE A 596 -1.25 -18.14 -40.74
N GLU A 597 -1.84 -19.32 -40.94
CA GLU A 597 -3.29 -19.48 -40.98
C GLU A 597 -4.02 -19.10 -39.68
N SER A 598 -3.39 -19.28 -38.51
CA SER A 598 -4.00 -19.01 -37.20
C SER A 598 -3.76 -17.60 -36.66
N ILE A 599 -3.03 -16.74 -37.37
CA ILE A 599 -2.74 -15.38 -36.87
C ILE A 599 -4.05 -14.63 -36.66
N LEU A 600 -4.23 -14.14 -35.43
CA LEU A 600 -5.32 -13.27 -35.01
C LEU A 600 -4.86 -11.82 -34.98
N ASN A 601 -3.63 -11.58 -34.53
CA ASN A 601 -3.09 -10.23 -34.32
C ASN A 601 -1.69 -10.11 -34.95
N LEU A 602 -1.53 -9.12 -35.82
CA LEU A 602 -0.27 -8.77 -36.45
C LEU A 602 0.07 -7.29 -36.18
N ASP A 603 1.19 -7.04 -35.51
CA ASP A 603 1.71 -5.69 -35.30
C ASP A 603 2.99 -5.44 -36.11
N LEU A 604 2.85 -4.55 -37.11
CA LEU A 604 3.89 -4.07 -38.02
C LEU A 604 4.20 -2.58 -37.79
N SER A 605 3.76 -1.99 -36.68
CA SER A 605 3.92 -0.57 -36.43
C SER A 605 5.39 -0.16 -36.27
N ASN A 606 5.68 1.13 -36.48
CA ASN A 606 7.04 1.70 -36.36
C ASN A 606 8.09 1.01 -37.27
N ASN A 607 7.70 0.60 -38.48
CA ASN A 607 8.62 0.10 -39.51
C ASN A 607 8.80 1.16 -40.62
N ILE A 608 9.44 0.79 -41.74
CA ILE A 608 9.72 1.69 -42.87
C ILE A 608 8.97 1.28 -44.16
N LEU A 609 7.82 0.61 -44.03
CA LEU A 609 6.99 0.18 -45.15
C LEU A 609 6.50 1.39 -45.95
N LYS A 610 6.65 1.34 -47.29
CA LYS A 610 6.25 2.44 -48.19
C LYS A 610 5.04 2.14 -49.06
N HIS A 611 4.88 0.88 -49.44
CA HIS A 611 3.89 0.45 -50.42
C HIS A 611 3.13 -0.75 -49.87
N ILE A 612 1.80 -0.74 -49.99
CA ILE A 612 0.94 -1.89 -49.67
C ILE A 612 0.18 -2.30 -50.93
N ASN A 613 0.53 -3.47 -51.48
CA ASN A 613 -0.13 -4.06 -52.65
C ASN A 613 -1.28 -5.00 -52.24
N TYR A 614 -2.01 -5.53 -53.22
CA TYR A 614 -3.23 -6.33 -53.00
C TYR A 614 -2.98 -7.67 -52.29
N ASP A 615 -1.84 -8.31 -52.55
CA ASP A 615 -1.50 -9.67 -52.13
C ASP A 615 -0.52 -9.72 -50.94
N MET A 616 -0.10 -8.57 -50.40
CA MET A 616 0.86 -8.45 -49.28
C MET A 616 0.49 -9.28 -48.05
N PHE A 617 -0.79 -9.29 -47.67
CA PHE A 617 -1.31 -9.98 -46.49
C PHE A 617 -2.07 -11.27 -46.83
N GLN A 618 -1.91 -11.78 -48.06
CA GLN A 618 -2.51 -13.04 -48.46
C GLN A 618 -2.04 -14.17 -47.52
N GLY A 619 -2.99 -15.02 -47.08
CA GLY A 619 -2.75 -16.14 -46.17
C GLY A 619 -3.33 -15.94 -44.77
N LEU A 620 -3.49 -14.68 -44.31
CA LEU A 620 -3.94 -14.31 -42.96
C LEU A 620 -5.47 -14.38 -42.77
N ARG A 621 -6.08 -15.55 -43.05
CA ARG A 621 -7.54 -15.70 -43.15
C ARG A 621 -8.30 -15.45 -41.85
N ASN A 622 -7.69 -15.74 -40.71
CA ASN A 622 -8.29 -15.60 -39.38
C ASN A 622 -7.90 -14.30 -38.66
N MET A 623 -7.15 -13.41 -39.33
CA MET A 623 -6.63 -12.21 -38.70
C MET A 623 -7.74 -11.25 -38.34
N TYR A 624 -7.77 -10.87 -37.06
CA TYR A 624 -8.76 -9.98 -36.45
C TYR A 624 -8.25 -8.54 -36.36
N SER A 625 -6.96 -8.35 -36.03
CA SER A 625 -6.35 -7.03 -35.84
C SER A 625 -5.03 -6.88 -36.58
N LEU A 626 -4.90 -5.77 -37.32
CA LEU A 626 -3.68 -5.38 -38.03
C LEU A 626 -3.25 -3.97 -37.62
N ASN A 627 -2.04 -3.84 -37.12
CA ASN A 627 -1.45 -2.55 -36.78
C ASN A 627 -0.32 -2.19 -37.76
N LEU A 628 -0.50 -1.08 -38.48
CA LEU A 628 0.43 -0.52 -39.46
C LEU A 628 0.81 0.93 -39.11
N GLU A 629 0.57 1.36 -37.87
CA GLU A 629 0.86 2.73 -37.45
C GLU A 629 2.33 3.10 -37.59
N HIS A 630 2.60 4.39 -37.81
CA HIS A 630 3.95 4.95 -37.81
C HIS A 630 4.91 4.25 -38.80
N ASN A 631 4.42 3.96 -40.01
CA ASN A 631 5.23 3.53 -41.15
C ASN A 631 5.42 4.70 -42.14
N GLU A 632 6.01 4.42 -43.31
CA GLU A 632 6.16 5.40 -44.40
C GLU A 632 5.15 5.20 -45.54
N ILE A 633 4.01 4.58 -45.27
CA ILE A 633 3.08 4.13 -46.31
C ILE A 633 2.50 5.36 -47.02
N SER A 634 2.79 5.50 -48.31
CA SER A 634 2.26 6.56 -49.16
C SER A 634 1.30 6.04 -50.22
N ASP A 635 1.42 4.76 -50.58
CA ASP A 635 0.55 4.08 -51.54
C ASP A 635 -0.01 2.80 -50.91
N LEU A 636 -1.33 2.75 -50.76
CA LEU A 636 -2.07 1.64 -50.18
C LEU A 636 -3.21 1.25 -51.12
N ASN A 637 -3.16 0.04 -51.65
CA ASN A 637 -4.20 -0.49 -52.51
C ASN A 637 -5.52 -0.69 -51.72
N PRO A 638 -6.63 -0.02 -52.07
CA PRO A 638 -7.89 -0.12 -51.33
C PRO A 638 -8.48 -1.54 -51.22
N ASN A 639 -8.02 -2.47 -52.06
CA ASN A 639 -8.46 -3.86 -52.10
C ASN A 639 -7.60 -4.81 -51.26
N VAL A 640 -6.55 -4.34 -50.59
CA VAL A 640 -5.63 -5.21 -49.84
C VAL A 640 -6.34 -6.04 -48.74
N PHE A 641 -7.40 -5.50 -48.14
CA PHE A 641 -8.14 -6.19 -47.08
C PHE A 641 -9.19 -7.19 -47.61
N ASP A 642 -9.41 -7.29 -48.93
CA ASP A 642 -10.39 -8.24 -49.51
C ASP A 642 -10.04 -9.70 -49.18
N ASN A 643 -8.76 -9.99 -48.96
CA ASN A 643 -8.27 -11.33 -48.62
C ASN A 643 -8.28 -11.62 -47.10
N LEU A 644 -8.84 -10.72 -46.27
CA LEU A 644 -8.82 -10.77 -44.81
C LEU A 644 -10.25 -10.74 -44.23
N PRO A 645 -11.02 -11.85 -44.35
CA PRO A 645 -12.47 -11.86 -44.07
C PRO A 645 -12.82 -11.63 -42.59
N GLU A 646 -11.92 -12.00 -41.67
CA GLU A 646 -12.15 -11.87 -40.23
C GLU A 646 -11.60 -10.56 -39.63
N LEU A 647 -11.04 -9.68 -40.47
CA LEU A 647 -10.48 -8.42 -40.03
C LEU A 647 -11.57 -7.52 -39.45
N ARG A 648 -11.33 -6.99 -38.25
CA ARG A 648 -12.24 -6.04 -37.56
C ARG A 648 -11.53 -4.75 -37.15
N GLN A 649 -10.20 -4.76 -37.08
CA GLN A 649 -9.42 -3.61 -36.63
C GLN A 649 -8.19 -3.39 -37.53
N VAL A 650 -8.03 -2.16 -38.02
CA VAL A 650 -6.88 -1.74 -38.83
C VAL A 650 -6.38 -0.37 -38.38
N ARG A 651 -5.16 -0.31 -37.85
CA ARG A 651 -4.57 0.95 -37.40
C ARG A 651 -3.56 1.48 -38.41
N LEU A 652 -3.76 2.71 -38.90
CA LEU A 652 -2.96 3.33 -39.98
C LEU A 652 -2.42 4.73 -39.63
N ALA A 653 -2.61 5.20 -38.40
CA ALA A 653 -2.16 6.52 -37.97
C ALA A 653 -0.64 6.71 -38.16
N GLY A 654 -0.21 7.95 -38.44
CA GLY A 654 1.22 8.27 -38.57
C GLY A 654 1.88 7.80 -39.88
N ASN A 655 1.11 7.47 -40.90
CA ASN A 655 1.58 7.18 -42.26
C ASN A 655 1.51 8.42 -43.18
N LYS A 656 1.95 8.28 -44.44
CA LYS A 656 1.97 9.33 -45.47
C LYS A 656 0.80 9.20 -46.47
N LEU A 657 -0.34 8.67 -46.01
CA LEU A 657 -1.52 8.41 -46.84
C LEU A 657 -2.25 9.71 -47.20
N ASP A 658 -2.76 9.78 -48.43
CA ASP A 658 -3.67 10.83 -48.87
C ASP A 658 -5.08 10.62 -48.29
N ASP A 659 -5.76 11.70 -47.90
CA ASP A 659 -7.12 11.66 -47.33
C ASP A 659 -8.10 10.88 -48.24
N SER A 660 -7.94 10.99 -49.56
CA SER A 660 -8.79 10.28 -50.53
C SER A 660 -8.66 8.75 -50.45
N VAL A 661 -7.48 8.23 -50.11
CA VAL A 661 -7.25 6.79 -49.91
C VAL A 661 -7.91 6.33 -48.61
N VAL A 662 -7.78 7.13 -47.55
CA VAL A 662 -8.42 6.85 -46.25
C VAL A 662 -9.94 6.83 -46.39
N GLU A 663 -10.51 7.79 -47.12
CA GLU A 663 -11.95 7.83 -47.43
C GLU A 663 -12.40 6.60 -48.25
N ALA A 664 -11.61 6.20 -49.25
CA ALA A 664 -11.91 5.03 -50.07
C ALA A 664 -11.96 3.73 -49.24
N ILE A 665 -11.01 3.54 -48.32
CA ILE A 665 -10.98 2.39 -47.41
C ILE A 665 -12.15 2.45 -46.42
N THR A 666 -12.38 3.61 -45.80
CA THR A 666 -13.47 3.80 -44.82
C THR A 666 -14.84 3.51 -45.44
N ARG A 667 -15.05 3.91 -46.71
CA ARG A 667 -16.29 3.62 -47.44
C ARG A 667 -16.44 2.14 -47.78
N LYS A 668 -15.34 1.46 -48.09
CA LYS A 668 -15.36 0.06 -48.54
C LYS A 668 -15.51 -0.92 -47.37
N TYR A 669 -14.93 -0.60 -46.21
CA TYR A 669 -14.94 -1.45 -45.01
C TYR A 669 -15.50 -0.69 -43.79
N PRO A 670 -16.80 -0.34 -43.80
CA PRO A 670 -17.42 0.41 -42.70
C PRO A 670 -17.41 -0.32 -41.35
N GLU A 671 -17.19 -1.64 -41.35
CA GLU A 671 -17.09 -2.52 -40.18
C GLU A 671 -15.75 -2.47 -39.45
N LEU A 672 -14.69 -1.90 -40.06
CA LEU A 672 -13.38 -1.78 -39.43
C LEU A 672 -13.37 -0.65 -38.39
N ASP A 673 -13.31 -1.02 -37.11
CA ASP A 673 -13.44 -0.12 -35.96
C ASP A 673 -12.11 0.62 -35.72
N SER A 674 -11.76 1.60 -36.57
CA SER A 674 -10.46 2.31 -36.44
C SER A 674 -10.35 3.69 -37.07
N PHE A 675 -11.19 4.08 -38.04
CA PHE A 675 -10.96 5.34 -38.77
C PHE A 675 -11.36 6.62 -38.02
N LYS A 676 -11.97 6.50 -36.82
CA LYS A 676 -12.49 7.65 -36.04
C LYS A 676 -11.42 8.61 -35.48
N ARG A 677 -10.11 8.31 -35.61
CA ARG A 677 -9.02 9.23 -35.22
C ARG A 677 -8.21 9.83 -36.38
N TYR A 678 -8.57 9.56 -37.64
CA TYR A 678 -7.91 10.19 -38.80
C TYR A 678 -8.42 11.62 -39.09
N ILE A 679 -9.51 12.06 -38.44
CA ILE A 679 -10.05 13.42 -38.64
C ILE A 679 -9.40 14.40 -37.64
N LYS A 680 -8.26 14.96 -38.06
CA LYS A 680 -7.54 16.17 -37.60
C LYS A 680 -6.98 16.24 -36.16
N PRO A 681 -5.71 16.66 -36.06
CA PRO A 681 -5.38 17.86 -35.30
C PRO A 681 -4.68 18.85 -36.22
N ASN A 682 -5.43 19.82 -36.75
CA ASN A 682 -4.96 21.19 -37.05
C ASN A 682 -6.08 21.99 -37.73
N LEU A 683 -6.68 22.90 -36.96
CA LEU A 683 -7.13 24.23 -37.36
C LEU A 683 -7.68 24.99 -36.12
N GLN A 684 -6.78 25.37 -35.22
CA GLN A 684 -6.60 26.73 -34.68
C GLN A 684 -5.46 26.74 -33.65
#